data_AF-A0A1F6D697-F1
#
_entry.id   AF-A0A1F6D697-F1
#
_cell.length_a   1.000
_cell.length_b   1.000
_cell.length_c   1.000
_cell.angle_alpha   90.00
_cell.angle_beta   90.00
_cell.angle_gamma   90.00
#
_symmetry.space_group_name_H-M   'P 1'
#
loop_
_entity.id
_entity.type
_entity.pdbx_description
1 polymer ?
#
loop_
_entity_poly.entity_id
_entity_poly.type
_entity_poly.pdbx_seq_one_letter_code
_entity_poly.pdbx_strand_id
1 'polypeptide(L)'
;MKRERFLWGVIGALTLACLLALVSDALAQGSHRDTYRTLARGQIAVSITGSGAMGRKDDGVKQEPHGFSYPKGRSPIVYAGGWDRAAWNISHNSAGDGVWLLTRTGGTPRVSHSGGQTYSSDIKLGTYDATKGPEKGLGTPYTHTHPLAMRTSGGGAWHSGVNLDGVVTNYWPGVSVPVGHPANIWNFNYYSYNSKEAAAFPQAINISQWSTGQGLTVTRKAYQFGHQDYDDSVIFDYVVENTSGKDVADAYISFQARFDPSSMGATWRGSSYGWYGPGDLNRDTWLRNTRAANFSGPASAKDLALMYAYDGDSDQVPWDDRGDPWFLEFADGSLKRTQSLPEGMLQSPQYFGYGLIDATPPFNIPGGADPGTYVSPKDNPATPLDESKSQPASTQWFRVTTTSTYDTPNEGKDSDPKMYDLLTAGGHKDEPGEGYAFGEFMTFGPYDLKAGEKFKVVMAYAGGIASQNAKYQNNPATYAQPFEFDWMLRGNQAELALGEDALVANFRKAMEAYTWSYAIPQQPPDLKLTWDSDLKGQNIVKWSTLAEQAENPAYAGAEAKDIVGYRVYSSSKESRGPFKLRADIKIADAKAGKLPAGVTFSADEQWRTIKSTAFPDGVPLVDDKGQTVKGTYTFTDTESKAGFPSWYQVRPYTSGHADFMGRGKLASIESSADLALGTIGGSDSGIVPKVPSSPVFDQFTEKVRVVPNPFRVDDPARTYTDKQTIRFTNLPRRSQIDIYDVTGQRIWTFFHDSLTSGEEPYIQLSENRPSNFGSAMLPGIYFWKVTSLMKESMGKIQNGTFLIIK
;
A
#
# COMPACT_ATOMS: atom_id res chain seq x y z
N MET A 1 56.70 -21.16 16.72
CA MET A 1 56.87 -21.02 15.25
C MET A 1 55.82 -21.68 14.36
N LYS A 2 55.71 -23.02 14.20
CA LYS A 2 54.69 -23.61 13.29
C LYS A 2 53.23 -23.46 13.78
N ARG A 3 52.98 -23.50 15.10
CA ARG A 3 51.65 -23.28 15.69
C ARG A 3 51.17 -21.83 15.65
N GLU A 4 52.07 -20.86 15.81
CA GLU A 4 51.71 -19.42 15.73
C GLU A 4 51.41 -18.99 14.30
N ARG A 5 52.12 -19.50 13.29
CA ARG A 5 51.82 -19.21 11.89
C ARG A 5 50.47 -19.77 11.43
N PHE A 6 50.05 -20.91 11.99
CA PHE A 6 48.72 -21.46 11.75
C PHE A 6 47.63 -20.63 12.45
N LEU A 7 47.87 -20.20 13.69
CA LEU A 7 46.93 -19.37 14.45
C LEU A 7 46.74 -17.98 13.80
N TRP A 8 47.82 -17.33 13.35
CA TRP A 8 47.74 -16.05 12.61
C TRP A 8 47.14 -16.20 11.20
N GLY A 9 47.35 -17.33 10.53
CA GLY A 9 46.70 -17.62 9.25
C GLY A 9 45.19 -17.85 9.38
N VAL A 10 44.76 -18.54 10.45
CA VAL A 10 43.34 -18.78 10.75
C VAL A 10 42.65 -17.50 11.25
N ILE A 11 43.31 -16.70 12.10
CA ILE A 11 42.82 -15.39 12.51
C ILE A 11 42.73 -14.46 11.30
N GLY A 12 43.77 -14.36 10.47
CA GLY A 12 43.75 -13.54 9.25
C GLY A 12 42.65 -13.94 8.27
N ALA A 13 42.39 -15.24 8.09
CA ALA A 13 41.30 -15.74 7.26
C ALA A 13 39.91 -15.46 7.87
N LEU A 14 39.76 -15.56 9.19
CA LEU A 14 38.52 -15.21 9.90
C LEU A 14 38.26 -13.70 9.89
N THR A 15 39.29 -12.86 10.04
CA THR A 15 39.14 -11.40 9.95
C THR A 15 38.82 -10.98 8.51
N LEU A 16 39.43 -11.61 7.50
CA LEU A 16 39.13 -11.34 6.09
C LEU A 16 37.73 -11.84 5.70
N ALA A 17 37.30 -13.00 6.22
CA ALA A 17 35.94 -13.51 6.03
C ALA A 17 34.89 -12.67 6.78
N CYS A 18 35.20 -12.16 7.98
CA CYS A 18 34.33 -11.21 8.69
C CYS A 18 34.31 -9.85 7.99
N LEU A 19 35.43 -9.36 7.45
CA LEU A 19 35.47 -8.14 6.64
C LEU A 19 34.73 -8.32 5.31
N LEU A 20 34.83 -9.48 4.64
CA LEU A 20 34.07 -9.77 3.42
C LEU A 20 32.58 -9.96 3.71
N ALA A 21 32.21 -10.56 4.85
CA ALA A 21 30.83 -10.69 5.31
C ALA A 21 30.24 -9.34 5.76
N LEU A 22 31.03 -8.48 6.42
CA LEU A 22 30.65 -7.12 6.80
C LEU A 22 30.65 -6.18 5.60
N VAL A 23 31.50 -6.38 4.60
CA VAL A 23 31.47 -5.64 3.33
C VAL A 23 30.31 -6.13 2.48
N SER A 24 29.95 -7.42 2.48
CA SER A 24 28.71 -7.87 1.83
C SER A 24 27.47 -7.39 2.57
N ASP A 25 27.47 -7.32 3.90
CA ASP A 25 26.37 -6.76 4.69
C ASP A 25 26.31 -5.24 4.59
N ALA A 26 27.43 -4.53 4.46
CA ALA A 26 27.45 -3.07 4.33
C ALA A 26 27.19 -2.64 2.88
N LEU A 27 27.60 -3.44 1.88
CA LEU A 27 27.12 -3.33 0.51
C LEU A 27 25.63 -3.70 0.44
N ALA A 28 25.14 -4.71 1.15
CA ALA A 28 23.70 -5.04 1.27
C ALA A 28 22.90 -4.05 2.14
N GLN A 29 23.54 -3.28 3.01
CA GLN A 29 22.91 -2.16 3.72
C GLN A 29 22.86 -0.89 2.84
N GLY A 30 23.75 -0.78 1.85
CA GLY A 30 23.73 0.25 0.80
C GLY A 30 22.91 -0.12 -0.44
N SER A 31 22.67 -1.41 -0.66
CA SER A 31 21.80 -2.00 -1.67
C SER A 31 20.81 -2.95 -0.98
N HIS A 32 19.56 -2.52 -0.82
CA HIS A 32 18.43 -3.38 -0.42
C HIS A 32 18.19 -3.58 1.09
N ARG A 33 18.19 -2.51 1.90
CA ARG A 33 17.19 -2.44 2.97
C ARG A 33 15.85 -2.07 2.34
N ASP A 34 15.06 -3.08 2.04
CA ASP A 34 13.62 -3.04 1.82
C ASP A 34 13.15 -2.01 0.79
N THR A 35 13.69 -2.07 -0.44
CA THR A 35 13.18 -1.26 -1.56
C THR A 35 11.93 -1.91 -2.16
N TYR A 36 10.75 -1.53 -1.67
CA TYR A 36 9.47 -1.94 -2.25
C TYR A 36 8.82 -0.73 -2.91
N ARG A 37 8.53 -0.74 -4.23
CA ARG A 37 7.47 0.16 -4.74
C ARG A 37 6.22 -0.17 -3.95
N THR A 38 5.73 0.72 -3.09
CA THR A 38 4.40 0.62 -2.47
C THR A 38 3.56 1.81 -2.91
N LEU A 39 2.41 1.53 -3.51
CA LEU A 39 1.49 2.50 -4.05
C LEU A 39 0.43 2.78 -2.99
N ALA A 40 0.69 3.77 -2.16
CA ALA A 40 0.02 3.96 -0.88
C ALA A 40 -1.47 4.38 -0.94
N ARG A 41 -2.12 4.37 -2.12
CA ARG A 41 -3.46 4.92 -2.31
C ARG A 41 -4.55 3.89 -2.60
N GLY A 42 -4.24 2.78 -3.27
CA GLY A 42 -5.24 1.80 -3.69
C GLY A 42 -6.10 1.30 -2.53
N GLN A 43 -7.36 1.72 -2.52
CA GLN A 43 -8.40 1.36 -1.55
C GLN A 43 -8.87 -0.10 -1.67
N ILE A 44 -8.46 -0.77 -2.75
CA ILE A 44 -9.01 -2.05 -3.16
C ILE A 44 -7.96 -3.14 -3.00
N ALA A 45 -8.35 -4.20 -2.31
CA ALA A 45 -7.67 -5.47 -2.33
C ALA A 45 -8.70 -6.54 -2.68
N VAL A 46 -8.44 -7.29 -3.76
CA VAL A 46 -9.27 -8.45 -4.10
C VAL A 46 -8.54 -9.70 -3.66
N SER A 47 -9.16 -10.46 -2.78
CA SER A 47 -8.61 -11.72 -2.28
C SER A 47 -8.59 -12.81 -3.35
N ILE A 48 -7.59 -13.70 -3.30
CA ILE A 48 -7.41 -14.84 -4.19
C ILE A 48 -7.00 -16.03 -3.32
N THR A 49 -7.55 -17.21 -3.60
CA THR A 49 -7.14 -18.47 -2.96
C THR A 49 -6.90 -19.56 -4.01
N GLY A 50 -5.95 -20.47 -3.75
CA GLY A 50 -5.55 -21.53 -4.69
C GLY A 50 -5.04 -20.96 -6.02
N SER A 51 -5.49 -21.52 -7.16
CA SER A 51 -5.17 -20.98 -8.50
C SER A 51 -5.99 -19.73 -8.86
N GLY A 52 -6.81 -19.22 -7.94
CA GLY A 52 -7.61 -18.01 -8.06
C GLY A 52 -8.98 -18.16 -8.70
N ALA A 53 -9.55 -19.36 -8.58
CA ALA A 53 -10.96 -19.62 -8.85
C ALA A 53 -11.91 -18.95 -7.84
N MET A 54 -11.39 -18.50 -6.68
CA MET A 54 -12.17 -17.85 -5.64
C MET A 54 -11.31 -16.90 -4.79
N GLY A 55 -11.97 -16.03 -4.02
CA GLY A 55 -11.35 -15.16 -3.02
C GLY A 55 -11.34 -15.78 -1.62
N ARG A 56 -11.45 -14.91 -0.60
CA ARG A 56 -11.54 -15.23 0.83
C ARG A 56 -12.78 -16.10 1.10
N LYS A 57 -12.64 -17.06 2.03
CA LYS A 57 -13.76 -17.83 2.60
C LYS A 57 -14.30 -17.21 3.88
N ASP A 58 -15.60 -17.40 4.08
CA ASP A 58 -16.41 -16.95 5.20
C ASP A 58 -16.56 -18.04 6.27
N ASP A 59 -15.48 -18.75 6.63
CA ASP A 59 -15.56 -20.04 7.35
C ASP A 59 -14.85 -20.11 8.71
N GLY A 60 -14.56 -18.98 9.35
CA GLY A 60 -13.93 -18.96 10.68
C GLY A 60 -12.41 -19.11 10.64
N VAL A 61 -11.90 -19.71 9.58
CA VAL A 61 -10.50 -20.13 9.49
C VAL A 61 -9.69 -18.94 8.95
N LYS A 62 -8.52 -18.67 9.57
CA LYS A 62 -7.51 -17.75 9.05
C LYS A 62 -6.95 -18.32 7.73
N GLN A 63 -7.74 -18.30 6.67
CA GLN A 63 -7.34 -18.74 5.35
C GLN A 63 -6.61 -17.60 4.64
N GLU A 64 -5.61 -18.01 3.86
CA GLU A 64 -4.52 -17.17 3.35
C GLU A 64 -5.04 -15.92 2.62
N PRO A 65 -4.64 -14.70 3.04
CA PRO A 65 -5.02 -13.48 2.36
C PRO A 65 -4.05 -13.24 1.19
N HIS A 66 -4.15 -14.03 0.12
CA HIS A 66 -3.47 -13.65 -1.13
C HIS A 66 -4.32 -12.59 -1.84
N GLY A 67 -4.37 -11.38 -1.29
CA GLY A 67 -4.93 -10.24 -2.00
C GLY A 67 -4.10 -9.92 -3.23
N PHE A 68 -4.69 -9.92 -4.43
CA PHE A 68 -4.14 -9.18 -5.55
C PHE A 68 -4.41 -7.70 -5.29
N SER A 69 -3.40 -7.09 -4.67
CA SER A 69 -3.26 -5.65 -4.51
C SER A 69 -1.83 -5.31 -4.91
N TYR A 70 -1.67 -4.66 -6.05
CA TYR A 70 -0.46 -3.91 -6.36
C TYR A 70 -0.36 -2.73 -5.39
N PRO A 71 0.83 -2.48 -4.84
CA PRO A 71 1.01 -2.62 -3.40
C PRO A 71 0.32 -1.56 -2.56
N LYS A 72 -0.68 -2.02 -1.81
CA LYS A 72 -1.08 -1.65 -0.44
C LYS A 72 -0.63 -0.25 0.04
N GLY A 73 -1.55 0.70 -0.03
CA GLY A 73 -1.74 1.59 1.12
C GLY A 73 -1.97 0.70 2.33
N ARG A 74 -0.96 0.55 3.20
CA ARG A 74 -1.20 -0.06 4.52
C ARG A 74 -2.36 0.72 5.12
N SER A 75 -3.46 0.04 5.48
CA SER A 75 -4.53 0.67 6.24
C SER A 75 -3.93 1.47 7.40
N PRO A 76 -4.50 2.63 7.73
CA PRO A 76 -4.03 3.46 8.82
C PRO A 76 -4.08 2.66 10.13
N ILE A 77 -2.89 2.28 10.60
CA ILE A 77 -2.58 1.80 11.96
C ILE A 77 -3.56 0.77 12.55
N VAL A 78 -3.31 -0.53 12.36
CA VAL A 78 -3.65 -1.57 13.35
C VAL A 78 -2.35 -2.25 13.79
N TYR A 79 -1.71 -1.68 14.81
CA TYR A 79 -0.76 -2.42 15.63
C TYR A 79 -1.55 -3.30 16.61
N ALA A 80 -1.86 -4.52 16.20
CA ALA A 80 -2.11 -5.59 17.18
C ALA A 80 -0.74 -6.11 17.62
N GLY A 81 -0.36 -5.84 18.86
CA GLY A 81 0.96 -6.19 19.40
C GLY A 81 1.24 -7.69 19.40
N GLY A 82 2.53 -8.03 19.38
CA GLY A 82 3.04 -9.38 19.60
C GLY A 82 3.68 -10.02 18.37
N TRP A 83 4.67 -10.88 18.60
CA TRP A 83 5.41 -11.59 17.57
C TRP A 83 4.45 -12.30 16.61
N ASP A 84 4.68 -12.08 15.31
CA ASP A 84 3.88 -12.46 14.15
C ASP A 84 2.62 -11.61 13.89
N ARG A 85 2.61 -11.03 12.67
CA ARG A 85 1.43 -10.69 11.84
C ARG A 85 1.01 -9.21 11.71
N ALA A 86 1.95 -8.33 11.39
CA ALA A 86 1.65 -6.99 10.82
C ALA A 86 1.04 -7.03 9.39
N ALA A 87 1.02 -8.20 8.73
CA ALA A 87 0.48 -8.37 7.38
C ALA A 87 -0.98 -8.88 7.32
N TRP A 88 -1.63 -9.15 8.46
CA TRP A 88 -2.84 -9.98 8.52
C TRP A 88 -4.11 -9.26 9.02
N ASN A 89 -4.01 -7.99 9.44
CA ASN A 89 -5.13 -7.18 9.94
C ASN A 89 -5.39 -5.97 9.02
N ILE A 90 -5.66 -6.24 7.74
CA ILE A 90 -6.00 -5.24 6.72
C ILE A 90 -7.55 -5.16 6.62
N SER A 91 -8.09 -3.96 6.45
CA SER A 91 -9.50 -3.70 6.06
C SER A 91 -9.85 -4.56 4.85
N HIS A 92 -10.83 -5.44 4.98
CA HIS A 92 -11.34 -6.17 3.82
C HIS A 92 -12.61 -5.47 3.37
N ASN A 93 -12.70 -5.03 2.12
CA ASN A 93 -13.96 -4.51 1.57
C ASN A 93 -14.88 -5.64 1.06
N SER A 94 -14.40 -6.89 1.10
CA SER A 94 -15.16 -8.08 0.75
C SER A 94 -14.90 -9.20 1.77
N ALA A 95 -15.97 -9.86 2.17
CA ALA A 95 -15.96 -11.08 2.98
C ALA A 95 -16.08 -12.36 2.12
N GLY A 96 -15.97 -12.24 0.80
CA GLY A 96 -15.77 -13.37 -0.10
C GLY A 96 -16.25 -13.12 -1.53
N ASP A 97 -15.41 -13.50 -2.50
CA ASP A 97 -15.65 -13.33 -3.93
C ASP A 97 -15.58 -14.68 -4.66
N GLY A 98 -16.34 -14.82 -5.74
CA GLY A 98 -16.41 -16.07 -6.49
C GLY A 98 -17.00 -15.96 -7.88
N VAL A 99 -16.90 -17.07 -8.62
CA VAL A 99 -17.39 -17.21 -9.99
C VAL A 99 -18.25 -18.46 -10.08
N TRP A 100 -19.43 -18.30 -10.65
CA TRP A 100 -20.40 -19.36 -10.89
C TRP A 100 -20.58 -19.54 -12.39
N LEU A 101 -20.40 -20.76 -12.88
CA LEU A 101 -20.74 -21.13 -14.24
C LEU A 101 -22.01 -21.97 -14.25
N LEU A 102 -22.99 -21.49 -15.01
CA LEU A 102 -24.31 -22.12 -15.13
C LEU A 102 -24.48 -22.55 -16.58
N THR A 103 -24.92 -23.78 -16.82
CA THR A 103 -25.13 -24.30 -18.19
C THR A 103 -26.40 -25.14 -18.24
N ARG A 104 -26.99 -25.29 -19.43
CA ARG A 104 -28.13 -26.18 -19.67
C ARG A 104 -27.82 -27.21 -20.76
N THR A 105 -26.67 -27.87 -20.65
CA THR A 105 -26.21 -28.85 -21.64
C THR A 105 -27.10 -30.10 -21.62
N GLY A 106 -27.64 -30.49 -22.79
CA GLY A 106 -28.55 -31.64 -22.91
C GLY A 106 -29.90 -31.44 -22.20
N GLY A 107 -30.30 -30.19 -21.94
CA GLY A 107 -31.59 -29.84 -21.33
C GLY A 107 -31.64 -29.90 -19.80
N THR A 108 -30.55 -30.29 -19.13
CA THR A 108 -30.48 -30.32 -17.66
C THR A 108 -29.55 -29.22 -17.15
N PRO A 109 -30.03 -28.31 -16.28
CA PRO A 109 -29.18 -27.31 -15.65
C PRO A 109 -28.06 -27.94 -14.81
N ARG A 110 -26.87 -27.35 -14.90
CA ARG A 110 -25.69 -27.68 -14.10
C ARG A 110 -25.01 -26.40 -13.63
N VAL A 111 -24.57 -26.38 -12.39
CA VAL A 111 -23.89 -25.24 -11.77
C VAL A 111 -22.56 -25.69 -11.18
N SER A 112 -21.47 -25.04 -11.57
CA SER A 112 -20.22 -25.06 -10.80
C SER A 112 -20.04 -23.70 -10.17
N HIS A 113 -19.67 -23.65 -8.91
CA HIS A 113 -19.64 -22.40 -8.19
C HIS A 113 -18.48 -22.30 -7.20
N SER A 114 -17.96 -21.09 -7.08
CA SER A 114 -17.07 -20.69 -6.01
C SER A 114 -17.57 -19.42 -5.35
N GLY A 115 -17.10 -19.13 -4.14
CA GLY A 115 -17.50 -17.94 -3.39
C GLY A 115 -17.15 -18.03 -1.91
N GLY A 116 -17.46 -16.96 -1.17
CA GLY A 116 -17.14 -16.87 0.25
C GLY A 116 -17.72 -18.00 1.10
N GLN A 117 -18.95 -18.42 0.79
CA GLN A 117 -19.71 -19.39 1.58
C GLN A 117 -19.81 -20.78 0.94
N THR A 118 -19.58 -20.88 -0.37
CA THR A 118 -19.92 -22.08 -1.16
C THR A 118 -18.82 -22.40 -2.17
N TYR A 119 -18.43 -23.67 -2.27
CA TYR A 119 -17.44 -24.13 -3.24
C TYR A 119 -17.82 -25.53 -3.74
N SER A 120 -18.07 -25.68 -5.03
CA SER A 120 -18.44 -26.95 -5.63
C SER A 120 -17.19 -27.81 -5.89
N SER A 121 -17.28 -29.10 -5.53
CA SER A 121 -16.14 -30.04 -5.58
C SER A 121 -15.62 -30.35 -6.99
N ASP A 122 -16.37 -29.97 -8.03
CA ASP A 122 -16.07 -30.25 -9.44
C ASP A 122 -15.16 -29.20 -10.09
N ILE A 123 -14.88 -28.07 -9.41
CA ILE A 123 -13.88 -27.09 -9.84
C ILE A 123 -12.47 -27.65 -9.66
N LYS A 124 -11.71 -27.69 -10.75
CA LYS A 124 -10.32 -28.16 -10.79
C LYS A 124 -9.37 -27.02 -11.09
N LEU A 125 -8.48 -26.75 -10.14
CA LEU A 125 -7.46 -25.69 -10.26
C LEU A 125 -6.47 -26.02 -11.38
N GLY A 126 -6.15 -25.02 -12.21
CA GLY A 126 -5.19 -25.09 -13.31
C GLY A 126 -3.99 -24.19 -13.11
N THR A 127 -3.08 -24.16 -14.08
CA THR A 127 -1.91 -23.26 -14.07
C THR A 127 -1.76 -22.64 -15.46
N TYR A 128 -1.78 -21.30 -15.50
CA TYR A 128 -1.59 -20.55 -16.74
C TYR A 128 -0.11 -20.50 -17.13
N ASP A 129 0.18 -20.81 -18.39
CA ASP A 129 1.53 -20.72 -18.95
C ASP A 129 1.78 -19.34 -19.56
N ALA A 130 2.28 -18.42 -18.72
CA ALA A 130 2.60 -17.05 -19.14
C ALA A 130 3.66 -16.96 -20.24
N THR A 131 4.48 -18.01 -20.45
CA THR A 131 5.49 -18.04 -21.53
C THR A 131 4.86 -18.11 -22.93
N LYS A 132 3.61 -18.55 -23.02
CA LYS A 132 2.83 -18.65 -24.26
C LYS A 132 1.86 -17.49 -24.45
N GLY A 133 1.65 -16.68 -23.41
CA GLY A 133 0.76 -15.53 -23.42
C GLY A 133 1.38 -14.27 -24.02
N PRO A 134 0.58 -13.20 -24.16
CA PRO A 134 1.11 -11.86 -24.45
C PRO A 134 2.07 -11.36 -23.35
N GLU A 135 1.98 -11.91 -22.14
CA GLU A 135 2.82 -11.53 -21.00
C GLU A 135 4.23 -12.12 -21.01
N LYS A 136 4.60 -12.92 -22.04
CA LYS A 136 5.86 -13.67 -22.09
C LYS A 136 7.15 -12.86 -21.88
N GLY A 137 7.10 -11.56 -22.20
CA GLY A 137 8.22 -10.63 -22.08
C GLY A 137 8.13 -9.70 -20.87
N LEU A 138 7.10 -9.85 -20.04
CA LEU A 138 6.82 -8.98 -18.90
C LEU A 138 7.37 -9.56 -17.62
N GLY A 139 7.63 -8.67 -16.65
CA GLY A 139 8.15 -9.02 -15.35
C GLY A 139 9.63 -8.69 -15.24
N THR A 140 10.00 -8.03 -14.14
CA THR A 140 11.40 -7.83 -13.79
C THR A 140 11.89 -8.94 -12.88
N PRO A 141 13.09 -9.53 -13.12
CA PRO A 141 13.69 -10.46 -12.19
C PRO A 141 13.91 -9.76 -10.85
N TYR A 142 13.16 -10.19 -9.84
CA TYR A 142 13.33 -9.73 -8.48
C TYR A 142 14.10 -10.81 -7.72
N THR A 143 15.39 -10.56 -7.48
CA THR A 143 16.32 -11.52 -6.89
C THR A 143 16.39 -11.38 -5.36
N HIS A 144 16.53 -12.52 -4.67
CA HIS A 144 16.54 -12.67 -3.21
C HIS A 144 17.82 -12.19 -2.49
N THR A 145 18.29 -10.98 -2.77
CA THR A 145 18.84 -10.13 -1.70
C THR A 145 17.73 -9.30 -1.05
N HIS A 146 16.48 -9.72 -1.25
CA HIS A 146 15.23 -9.02 -0.94
C HIS A 146 14.21 -9.99 -0.28
N PRO A 147 13.46 -9.60 0.79
CA PRO A 147 12.92 -10.48 1.86
C PRO A 147 11.74 -11.42 1.52
N LEU A 148 11.47 -11.73 0.26
CA LEU A 148 10.19 -12.34 -0.13
C LEU A 148 10.30 -13.61 -0.99
N ALA A 149 11.46 -14.29 -0.95
CA ALA A 149 11.42 -15.75 -0.94
C ALA A 149 12.20 -16.27 0.24
N MET A 150 11.45 -17.01 1.06
CA MET A 150 11.90 -18.14 1.83
C MET A 150 13.23 -17.96 2.58
N ARG A 151 13.12 -17.55 3.85
CA ARG A 151 13.67 -18.40 4.91
C ARG A 151 12.54 -18.85 5.82
N THR A 152 12.14 -20.10 5.69
CA THR A 152 11.49 -20.83 6.78
C THR A 152 12.52 -21.07 7.88
N SER A 153 12.49 -20.29 8.96
CA SER A 153 12.98 -20.80 10.24
C SER A 153 11.89 -21.70 10.82
N GLY A 154 12.26 -22.95 11.12
CA GLY A 154 11.34 -24.05 11.41
C GLY A 154 10.22 -23.75 12.39
N GLY A 155 9.01 -24.07 11.97
CA GLY A 155 7.82 -24.14 12.80
C GLY A 155 6.68 -24.70 11.94
N GLY A 156 6.30 -25.96 12.19
CA GLY A 156 5.16 -26.57 11.51
C GLY A 156 3.88 -25.80 11.84
N ALA A 157 3.24 -25.21 10.84
CA ALA A 157 2.02 -24.44 11.00
C ALA A 157 0.85 -25.14 10.27
N TRP A 158 -0.28 -25.20 10.98
CA TRP A 158 -1.52 -25.88 10.64
C TRP A 158 -2.30 -25.16 9.52
N HIS A 159 -2.01 -25.42 8.24
CA HIS A 159 -2.67 -24.76 7.10
C HIS A 159 -3.13 -25.78 6.04
N SER A 160 -4.33 -25.60 5.48
CA SER A 160 -4.95 -26.46 4.45
C SER A 160 -4.64 -26.00 3.02
N GLY A 161 -3.54 -25.27 2.82
CA GLY A 161 -3.04 -24.79 1.52
C GLY A 161 -1.51 -24.92 1.46
N VAL A 162 -0.97 -25.08 0.25
CA VAL A 162 0.48 -25.18 0.01
C VAL A 162 1.11 -23.79 0.13
N ASN A 163 1.93 -23.60 1.17
CA ASN A 163 2.68 -22.36 1.47
C ASN A 163 3.43 -21.81 0.24
N LEU A 164 3.13 -20.56 -0.12
CA LEU A 164 4.10 -19.65 -0.73
C LEU A 164 4.40 -18.55 0.28
N ASP A 165 5.50 -18.69 1.01
CA ASP A 165 6.00 -17.63 1.88
C ASP A 165 6.36 -16.39 1.03
N GLY A 166 5.47 -15.39 1.06
CA GLY A 166 5.81 -14.01 0.69
C GLY A 166 5.94 -13.71 -0.80
N VAL A 167 5.38 -14.49 -1.72
CA VAL A 167 5.68 -14.29 -3.14
C VAL A 167 4.91 -13.12 -3.75
N VAL A 168 5.63 -12.04 -4.08
CA VAL A 168 5.10 -10.80 -4.64
C VAL A 168 5.04 -10.82 -6.18
N THR A 169 6.00 -11.49 -6.81
CA THR A 169 6.00 -11.88 -8.23
C THR A 169 6.50 -13.32 -8.32
N ASN A 170 5.88 -14.15 -9.16
CA ASN A 170 6.31 -15.54 -9.39
C ASN A 170 6.55 -15.85 -10.88
N TYR A 171 6.57 -14.81 -11.70
CA TYR A 171 6.85 -14.90 -13.13
C TYR A 171 7.65 -13.69 -13.63
N TRP A 172 8.65 -13.99 -14.45
CA TRP A 172 9.41 -13.05 -15.29
C TRP A 172 10.11 -13.87 -16.39
N PRO A 173 10.67 -13.24 -17.44
CA PRO A 173 11.31 -13.97 -18.53
C PRO A 173 12.43 -14.88 -18.00
N GLY A 174 12.32 -16.18 -18.26
CA GLY A 174 13.25 -17.20 -17.78
C GLY A 174 12.82 -17.95 -16.51
N VAL A 175 11.68 -17.61 -15.91
CA VAL A 175 11.10 -18.34 -14.77
C VAL A 175 9.67 -18.78 -15.08
N SER A 176 9.32 -20.00 -14.63
CA SER A 176 8.00 -20.60 -14.83
C SER A 176 7.16 -20.48 -13.56
N VAL A 177 5.85 -20.32 -13.74
CA VAL A 177 4.89 -20.24 -12.63
C VAL A 177 4.81 -21.60 -11.92
N PRO A 178 4.90 -21.63 -10.58
CA PRO A 178 4.72 -22.86 -9.81
C PRO A 178 3.34 -23.52 -10.05
N VAL A 179 3.30 -24.86 -10.10
CA VAL A 179 2.06 -25.62 -10.31
C VAL A 179 1.06 -25.35 -9.19
N GLY A 180 -0.21 -25.10 -9.54
CA GLY A 180 -1.29 -24.85 -8.59
C GLY A 180 -1.40 -23.39 -8.14
N HIS A 181 -0.59 -22.50 -8.70
CA HIS A 181 -0.57 -21.07 -8.35
C HIS A 181 -0.97 -20.18 -9.53
N PRO A 182 -1.54 -18.99 -9.26
CA PRO A 182 -1.73 -17.99 -10.30
C PRO A 182 -0.37 -17.41 -10.73
N ALA A 183 -0.28 -16.92 -11.95
CA ALA A 183 0.86 -16.12 -12.40
C ALA A 183 0.75 -14.70 -11.81
N ASN A 184 1.76 -14.24 -11.09
CA ASN A 184 1.86 -12.89 -10.55
C ASN A 184 3.02 -12.18 -11.24
N ILE A 185 2.72 -11.11 -11.97
CA ILE A 185 3.66 -10.38 -12.81
C ILE A 185 3.72 -8.93 -12.35
N TRP A 186 4.95 -8.47 -12.09
CA TRP A 186 5.27 -7.11 -11.67
C TRP A 186 5.99 -6.40 -12.82
N ASN A 187 5.29 -5.50 -13.49
CA ASN A 187 5.68 -4.85 -14.74
C ASN A 187 6.05 -3.38 -14.50
N PHE A 188 7.15 -3.13 -13.80
CA PHE A 188 7.61 -1.79 -13.52
C PHE A 188 9.14 -1.71 -13.39
N ASN A 189 9.70 -0.55 -13.72
CA ASN A 189 11.11 -0.24 -13.55
C ASN A 189 11.34 0.78 -12.44
N TYR A 190 12.38 0.56 -11.63
CA TYR A 190 12.86 1.55 -10.68
C TYR A 190 13.69 2.61 -11.40
N TYR A 191 13.55 3.87 -10.99
CA TYR A 191 14.32 5.02 -11.47
C TYR A 191 14.25 5.34 -12.97
N SER A 192 13.45 4.60 -13.73
CA SER A 192 13.26 4.78 -15.18
C SER A 192 11.81 4.46 -15.58
N TYR A 193 11.42 4.91 -16.77
CA TYR A 193 10.16 4.52 -17.39
C TYR A 193 10.20 3.06 -17.86
N ASN A 194 9.03 2.43 -18.00
CA ASN A 194 8.90 1.15 -18.69
C ASN A 194 9.14 1.34 -20.19
N SER A 195 9.68 0.33 -20.88
CA SER A 195 9.80 0.34 -22.34
C SER A 195 8.44 0.53 -23.00
N LYS A 196 8.40 0.92 -24.28
CA LYS A 196 7.14 1.12 -25.00
C LYS A 196 6.25 -0.13 -25.01
N GLU A 197 6.86 -1.31 -25.15
CA GLU A 197 6.15 -2.59 -25.14
C GLU A 197 5.62 -2.91 -23.73
N ALA A 198 6.42 -2.69 -22.69
CA ALA A 198 6.00 -2.92 -21.30
C ALA A 198 4.96 -1.89 -20.83
N ALA A 199 5.02 -0.65 -21.33
CA ALA A 199 4.09 0.42 -21.01
C ALA A 199 2.66 0.20 -21.56
N ALA A 200 2.52 -0.71 -22.53
CA ALA A 200 1.22 -1.15 -23.02
C ALA A 200 0.47 -2.07 -22.05
N PHE A 201 1.13 -2.48 -20.96
CA PHE A 201 0.59 -3.37 -19.95
C PHE A 201 0.47 -2.69 -18.58
N PRO A 202 -0.54 -3.07 -17.78
CA PRO A 202 -0.65 -2.66 -16.38
C PRO A 202 0.60 -3.02 -15.57
N GLN A 203 0.89 -2.26 -14.51
CA GLN A 203 2.06 -2.48 -13.67
C GLN A 203 1.94 -3.76 -12.80
N ALA A 204 0.71 -4.20 -12.54
CA ALA A 204 0.44 -5.48 -11.89
C ALA A 204 -0.52 -6.32 -12.73
N ILE A 205 -0.16 -7.58 -12.86
CA ILE A 205 -0.98 -8.56 -13.55
C ILE A 205 -1.03 -9.85 -12.71
N ASN A 206 -2.23 -10.35 -12.47
CA ASN A 206 -2.43 -11.69 -11.93
C ASN A 206 -3.25 -12.52 -12.91
N ILE A 207 -2.84 -13.77 -13.13
CA ILE A 207 -3.49 -14.67 -14.07
C ILE A 207 -3.80 -15.98 -13.39
N SER A 208 -5.08 -16.32 -13.39
CA SER A 208 -5.66 -17.50 -12.78
C SER A 208 -6.31 -18.38 -13.83
N GLN A 209 -6.23 -19.69 -13.64
CA GLN A 209 -6.92 -20.64 -14.51
C GLN A 209 -7.51 -21.80 -13.70
N TRP A 210 -8.70 -22.23 -14.09
CA TRP A 210 -9.37 -23.41 -13.55
C TRP A 210 -10.35 -24.01 -14.58
N SER A 211 -10.78 -25.24 -14.35
CA SER A 211 -11.83 -25.90 -15.14
C SER A 211 -12.99 -26.36 -14.27
N THR A 212 -14.14 -26.60 -14.89
CA THR A 212 -15.37 -27.03 -14.22
C THR A 212 -15.80 -28.44 -14.62
N GLY A 213 -16.74 -29.03 -13.88
CA GLY A 213 -17.29 -30.36 -14.18
C GLY A 213 -18.01 -30.45 -15.52
N GLN A 214 -18.48 -29.31 -16.07
CA GLN A 214 -19.14 -29.25 -17.38
C GLN A 214 -18.13 -29.13 -18.56
N GLY A 215 -16.83 -29.14 -18.27
CA GLY A 215 -15.79 -29.03 -19.30
C GLY A 215 -15.63 -27.60 -19.85
N LEU A 216 -15.83 -26.59 -18.99
CA LEU A 216 -15.47 -25.21 -19.29
C LEU A 216 -14.13 -24.88 -18.62
N THR A 217 -13.27 -24.15 -19.31
CA THR A 217 -12.01 -23.62 -18.78
C THR A 217 -12.12 -22.11 -18.64
N VAL A 218 -11.89 -21.61 -17.43
CA VAL A 218 -11.89 -20.17 -17.15
C VAL A 218 -10.46 -19.69 -17.03
N THR A 219 -10.11 -18.65 -17.79
CA THR A 219 -8.90 -17.87 -17.59
C THR A 219 -9.31 -16.48 -17.11
N ARG A 220 -8.89 -16.13 -15.90
CA ARG A 220 -9.08 -14.80 -15.31
C ARG A 220 -7.76 -14.05 -15.34
N LYS A 221 -7.76 -12.83 -15.87
CA LYS A 221 -6.65 -11.88 -15.72
C LYS A 221 -7.12 -10.70 -14.90
N ALA A 222 -6.32 -10.29 -13.93
CA ALA A 222 -6.55 -9.12 -13.08
C ALA A 222 -5.48 -8.08 -13.38
N TYR A 223 -5.90 -6.83 -13.53
CA TYR A 223 -5.08 -5.72 -13.96
C TYR A 223 -5.20 -4.58 -12.97
N GLN A 224 -4.04 -4.09 -12.50
CA GLN A 224 -3.98 -2.94 -11.61
C GLN A 224 -2.88 -1.98 -12.04
N PHE A 225 -3.16 -0.69 -11.84
CA PHE A 225 -2.28 0.39 -12.22
C PHE A 225 -1.61 1.03 -11.00
N GLY A 226 -0.40 1.55 -11.21
CA GLY A 226 0.26 2.41 -10.22
C GLY A 226 -0.05 3.90 -10.38
N HIS A 227 -0.65 4.28 -11.51
CA HIS A 227 -1.00 5.66 -11.81
C HIS A 227 -2.08 6.15 -10.85
N GLN A 228 -1.84 7.30 -10.19
CA GLN A 228 -2.75 7.86 -9.19
C GLN A 228 -4.17 8.03 -9.73
N ASP A 229 -4.36 8.45 -10.98
CA ASP A 229 -5.73 8.56 -11.51
C ASP A 229 -6.44 7.22 -11.83
N TYR A 230 -5.76 6.07 -11.69
CA TYR A 230 -6.25 4.74 -12.08
C TYR A 230 -5.99 3.65 -11.03
N ASP A 231 -5.51 3.99 -9.83
CA ASP A 231 -5.09 3.04 -8.78
C ASP A 231 -6.22 2.61 -7.83
N ASP A 232 -7.39 3.24 -7.93
CA ASP A 232 -8.62 2.94 -7.17
C ASP A 232 -9.58 2.01 -7.94
N SER A 233 -9.02 1.13 -8.80
CA SER A 233 -9.77 0.07 -9.48
C SER A 233 -8.91 -1.15 -9.78
N VAL A 234 -9.55 -2.31 -9.92
CA VAL A 234 -8.94 -3.53 -10.46
C VAL A 234 -9.82 -4.04 -11.59
N ILE A 235 -9.28 -4.13 -12.80
CA ILE A 235 -9.98 -4.62 -13.99
C ILE A 235 -9.76 -6.12 -14.12
N PHE A 236 -10.82 -6.87 -14.39
CA PHE A 236 -10.79 -8.30 -14.57
C PHE A 236 -11.28 -8.71 -15.96
N ASP A 237 -10.42 -9.43 -16.69
CA ASP A 237 -10.76 -10.10 -17.94
C ASP A 237 -11.05 -11.58 -17.64
N TYR A 238 -12.30 -12.02 -17.88
CA TYR A 238 -12.68 -13.42 -17.79
C TYR A 238 -12.92 -14.00 -19.18
N VAL A 239 -12.14 -15.01 -19.56
CA VAL A 239 -12.37 -15.80 -20.78
C VAL A 239 -12.83 -17.19 -20.38
N VAL A 240 -13.98 -17.60 -20.89
CA VAL A 240 -14.54 -18.94 -20.66
C VAL A 240 -14.55 -19.70 -21.98
N GLU A 241 -13.79 -20.79 -22.04
CA GLU A 241 -13.63 -21.64 -23.21
C GLU A 241 -14.31 -22.99 -23.02
N ASN A 242 -15.03 -23.46 -24.03
CA ASN A 242 -15.61 -24.80 -24.06
C ASN A 242 -14.56 -25.84 -24.43
N THR A 243 -13.99 -26.50 -23.42
CA THR A 243 -12.99 -27.57 -23.57
C THR A 243 -13.58 -28.97 -23.41
N SER A 244 -14.91 -29.09 -23.35
CA SER A 244 -15.62 -30.36 -23.11
C SER A 244 -15.60 -31.32 -24.31
N GLY A 245 -15.31 -30.81 -25.51
CA GLY A 245 -15.42 -31.55 -26.77
C GLY A 245 -16.86 -31.73 -27.27
N LYS A 246 -17.84 -31.11 -26.62
CA LYS A 246 -19.28 -31.14 -26.99
C LYS A 246 -19.86 -29.73 -26.99
N ASP A 247 -21.01 -29.55 -27.63
CA ASP A 247 -21.73 -28.27 -27.59
C ASP A 247 -22.29 -28.02 -26.17
N VAL A 248 -22.13 -26.80 -25.68
CA VAL A 248 -22.64 -26.31 -24.40
C VAL A 248 -23.69 -25.23 -24.72
N ALA A 249 -24.91 -25.43 -24.25
CA ALA A 249 -26.03 -24.52 -24.49
C ALA A 249 -26.40 -23.74 -23.22
N ASP A 250 -26.91 -22.53 -23.44
CA ASP A 250 -27.36 -21.59 -22.39
C ASP A 250 -26.35 -21.46 -21.25
N ALA A 251 -25.08 -21.19 -21.60
CA ALA A 251 -24.01 -20.93 -20.66
C ALA A 251 -24.13 -19.50 -20.10
N TYR A 252 -23.95 -19.36 -18.79
CA TYR A 252 -23.86 -18.08 -18.09
C TYR A 252 -22.64 -18.08 -17.17
N ILE A 253 -22.09 -16.89 -16.94
CA ILE A 253 -21.15 -16.63 -15.86
C ILE A 253 -21.81 -15.67 -14.87
N SER A 254 -21.80 -16.01 -13.59
CA SER A 254 -22.24 -15.11 -12.53
C SER A 254 -21.10 -14.82 -11.58
N PHE A 255 -20.93 -13.55 -11.25
CA PHE A 255 -19.94 -13.11 -10.28
C PHE A 255 -20.62 -12.90 -8.95
N GLN A 256 -20.09 -13.56 -7.93
CA GLN A 256 -20.54 -13.45 -6.56
C GLN A 256 -19.56 -12.56 -5.81
N ALA A 257 -20.07 -11.56 -5.11
CA ALA A 257 -19.32 -10.86 -4.07
C ALA A 257 -20.11 -10.88 -2.77
N ARG A 258 -19.42 -10.49 -1.70
CA ARG A 258 -20.01 -10.17 -0.42
C ARG A 258 -19.28 -8.96 0.12
N PHE A 259 -19.89 -7.79 0.02
CA PHE A 259 -19.24 -6.57 0.47
C PHE A 259 -19.17 -6.47 2.00
N ASP A 260 -18.09 -5.88 2.50
CA ASP A 260 -17.82 -5.68 3.94
C ASP A 260 -17.11 -4.32 4.18
N PRO A 261 -17.68 -3.18 3.71
CA PRO A 261 -17.01 -1.88 3.76
C PRO A 261 -16.75 -1.39 5.20
N SER A 262 -17.55 -1.82 6.19
CA SER A 262 -17.48 -1.40 7.59
C SER A 262 -16.48 -2.21 8.46
N SER A 263 -15.78 -3.19 7.88
CA SER A 263 -15.00 -4.18 8.64
C SER A 263 -13.98 -3.59 9.63
N MET A 264 -13.43 -2.41 9.34
CA MET A 264 -12.50 -1.72 10.25
C MET A 264 -13.18 -1.17 11.48
N GLY A 265 -14.34 -0.55 11.31
CA GLY A 265 -15.13 0.00 12.38
C GLY A 265 -15.50 -0.97 13.45
N ALA A 266 -15.98 -2.12 13.02
CA ALA A 266 -16.32 -3.22 13.92
C ALA A 266 -15.07 -3.75 14.64
N THR A 267 -13.94 -3.88 13.93
CA THR A 267 -12.69 -4.43 14.50
C THR A 267 -12.16 -3.58 15.65
N TRP A 268 -12.16 -2.25 15.53
CA TRP A 268 -11.60 -1.40 16.59
C TRP A 268 -12.50 -1.34 17.85
N ARG A 269 -13.80 -1.56 17.68
CA ARG A 269 -14.80 -1.67 18.77
C ARG A 269 -14.80 -3.04 19.46
N GLY A 270 -13.94 -3.97 19.04
CA GLY A 270 -13.85 -5.31 19.62
C GLY A 270 -14.97 -6.26 19.14
N SER A 271 -15.73 -5.88 18.10
CA SER A 271 -16.62 -6.82 17.43
C SER A 271 -15.77 -7.92 16.78
N SER A 272 -16.13 -9.18 17.03
CA SER A 272 -15.36 -10.32 16.56
C SER A 272 -15.45 -10.43 15.03
N TYR A 273 -14.37 -10.06 14.34
CA TYR A 273 -13.99 -10.42 12.97
C TYR A 273 -15.13 -10.97 12.07
N GLY A 274 -16.06 -10.12 11.65
CA GLY A 274 -16.95 -10.40 10.51
C GLY A 274 -17.83 -11.65 10.62
N TRP A 275 -18.23 -12.07 11.83
CA TRP A 275 -19.07 -13.26 12.01
C TRP A 275 -20.57 -12.98 12.00
N TYR A 276 -21.00 -11.78 11.59
CA TYR A 276 -22.39 -11.35 11.36
C TYR A 276 -23.38 -11.98 12.36
N GLY A 277 -23.03 -11.95 13.64
CA GLY A 277 -23.88 -12.48 14.70
C GLY A 277 -25.04 -11.52 15.02
N PRO A 278 -25.98 -11.95 15.87
CA PRO A 278 -26.87 -11.03 16.57
C PRO A 278 -26.01 -10.02 17.38
N GLY A 279 -25.93 -8.76 16.93
CA GLY A 279 -25.08 -7.72 17.55
C GLY A 279 -23.77 -7.37 16.80
N ASP A 280 -23.59 -7.83 15.55
CA ASP A 280 -22.47 -7.36 14.72
C ASP A 280 -22.78 -5.98 14.12
N LEU A 281 -21.84 -5.06 14.33
CA LEU A 281 -21.90 -3.68 13.85
C LEU A 281 -21.72 -3.59 12.34
N ASN A 282 -21.11 -4.60 11.68
CA ASN A 282 -20.97 -4.62 10.21
C ASN A 282 -22.26 -4.92 9.44
N ARG A 283 -23.38 -5.12 10.15
CA ARG A 283 -24.66 -5.55 9.56
C ARG A 283 -25.51 -4.41 9.03
N ASP A 284 -25.06 -3.17 9.08
CA ASP A 284 -25.82 -2.00 8.65
C ASP A 284 -25.44 -1.53 7.23
N THR A 285 -24.60 -2.30 6.53
CA THR A 285 -24.17 -2.01 5.16
C THR A 285 -25.35 -1.83 4.21
N TRP A 286 -25.33 -0.75 3.43
CA TRP A 286 -26.33 -0.48 2.40
C TRP A 286 -25.84 -0.93 1.03
N LEU A 287 -26.71 -1.61 0.28
CA LEU A 287 -26.44 -2.07 -1.09
C LEU A 287 -27.13 -1.18 -2.12
N ARG A 288 -26.41 -0.84 -3.17
CA ARG A 288 -26.88 -0.12 -4.36
C ARG A 288 -26.76 -1.00 -5.60
N ASN A 289 -27.72 -0.86 -6.51
CA ASN A 289 -27.73 -1.56 -7.79
C ASN A 289 -28.26 -0.64 -8.89
N THR A 290 -27.40 -0.22 -9.82
CA THR A 290 -27.79 0.71 -10.89
C THR A 290 -28.81 0.14 -11.87
N ARG A 291 -29.01 -1.18 -11.89
CA ARG A 291 -30.05 -1.85 -12.71
C ARG A 291 -31.39 -2.02 -11.99
N ALA A 292 -31.46 -1.76 -10.69
CA ALA A 292 -32.70 -1.84 -9.92
C ALA A 292 -33.69 -0.74 -10.33
N ALA A 293 -34.99 -1.04 -10.34
CA ALA A 293 -36.02 -0.06 -10.71
C ALA A 293 -36.10 1.09 -9.68
N ASN A 294 -35.81 0.80 -8.42
CA ASN A 294 -35.77 1.75 -7.32
C ASN A 294 -34.36 2.33 -7.03
N PHE A 295 -33.41 2.25 -7.97
CA PHE A 295 -32.05 2.80 -7.78
C PHE A 295 -32.10 4.26 -7.30
N SER A 296 -31.49 4.51 -6.15
CA SER A 296 -31.52 5.82 -5.48
C SER A 296 -30.15 6.48 -5.28
N GLY A 297 -29.11 5.97 -5.96
CA GLY A 297 -27.80 6.62 -6.04
C GLY A 297 -27.72 7.75 -7.09
N PRO A 298 -26.51 8.25 -7.41
CA PRO A 298 -26.32 9.42 -8.25
C PRO A 298 -26.74 9.17 -9.71
N ALA A 299 -27.25 10.23 -10.36
CA ALA A 299 -27.67 10.16 -11.76
C ALA A 299 -26.53 9.75 -12.71
N SER A 300 -25.28 10.09 -12.36
CA SER A 300 -24.05 9.76 -13.08
C SER A 300 -23.73 8.26 -13.10
N ALA A 301 -24.44 7.42 -12.33
CA ALA A 301 -24.25 5.98 -12.32
C ALA A 301 -25.34 5.21 -13.10
N LYS A 302 -26.43 5.88 -13.52
CA LYS A 302 -27.62 5.20 -14.09
C LYS A 302 -27.37 4.49 -15.43
N ASP A 303 -26.40 4.96 -16.21
CA ASP A 303 -25.96 4.34 -17.46
C ASP A 303 -25.05 3.12 -17.24
N LEU A 304 -24.53 2.93 -16.03
CA LEU A 304 -23.62 1.85 -15.69
C LEU A 304 -24.39 0.59 -15.26
N ALA A 305 -23.74 -0.56 -15.31
CA ALA A 305 -24.16 -1.76 -14.58
C ALA A 305 -23.19 -1.98 -13.42
N LEU A 306 -23.54 -1.46 -12.25
CA LEU A 306 -22.70 -1.38 -11.07
C LEU A 306 -23.51 -1.80 -9.84
N MET A 307 -22.94 -2.69 -9.03
CA MET A 307 -23.42 -3.02 -7.68
C MET A 307 -22.34 -2.61 -6.68
N TYR A 308 -22.73 -1.88 -5.64
CA TYR A 308 -21.79 -1.36 -4.65
C TYR A 308 -22.43 -1.18 -3.29
N ALA A 309 -21.61 -1.15 -2.26
CA ALA A 309 -22.03 -1.02 -0.89
C ALA A 309 -21.26 0.08 -0.16
N TYR A 310 -21.84 0.54 0.95
CA TYR A 310 -21.26 1.53 1.84
C TYR A 310 -21.75 1.34 3.27
N ASP A 311 -20.99 1.91 4.20
CA ASP A 311 -21.26 1.84 5.64
C ASP A 311 -22.54 2.61 6.04
N GLY A 312 -23.33 1.98 6.91
CA GLY A 312 -24.64 2.47 7.34
C GLY A 312 -24.58 3.30 8.63
N ASP A 313 -25.78 3.63 9.13
CA ASP A 313 -25.96 4.11 10.50
C ASP A 313 -26.63 2.95 11.27
N SER A 314 -25.87 2.34 12.18
CA SER A 314 -26.24 1.13 12.88
C SER A 314 -27.22 1.42 14.01
N ASP A 315 -28.34 0.68 14.05
CA ASP A 315 -29.31 0.76 15.13
C ASP A 315 -28.81 0.16 16.46
N GLN A 316 -27.63 -0.47 16.44
CA GLN A 316 -27.02 -1.13 17.59
C GLN A 316 -26.22 -0.18 18.48
N VAL A 317 -25.93 1.04 18.01
CA VAL A 317 -25.22 2.07 18.78
C VAL A 317 -26.08 3.34 18.90
N PRO A 318 -25.95 4.09 20.00
CA PRO A 318 -26.81 5.27 20.26
C PRO A 318 -26.30 6.55 19.57
N TRP A 319 -25.40 6.45 18.59
CA TRP A 319 -24.73 7.57 17.93
C TRP A 319 -24.50 7.24 16.45
N ASP A 320 -24.37 8.28 15.61
CA ASP A 320 -24.20 8.16 14.15
C ASP A 320 -22.85 7.51 13.79
N ASP A 321 -22.84 6.21 13.49
CA ASP A 321 -21.63 5.45 13.21
C ASP A 321 -21.23 5.34 11.75
N ARG A 322 -21.87 6.12 10.86
CA ARG A 322 -21.45 6.22 9.45
C ARG A 322 -19.99 6.60 9.30
N GLY A 323 -19.26 5.82 8.53
CA GLY A 323 -17.82 5.97 8.32
C GLY A 323 -16.98 5.52 9.51
N ASP A 324 -17.60 4.92 10.52
CA ASP A 324 -16.99 4.33 11.71
C ASP A 324 -15.98 5.24 12.44
N PRO A 325 -16.37 6.43 12.93
CA PRO A 325 -15.43 7.32 13.61
C PRO A 325 -14.93 6.68 14.91
N TRP A 326 -13.61 6.77 15.11
CA TRP A 326 -12.93 6.20 16.25
C TRP A 326 -13.20 6.98 17.53
N PHE A 327 -13.47 6.28 18.63
CA PHE A 327 -13.57 6.88 19.97
C PHE A 327 -12.85 6.05 21.03
N LEU A 328 -12.02 6.69 21.86
CA LEU A 328 -11.23 5.97 22.88
C LEU A 328 -12.11 5.25 23.92
N GLU A 329 -13.29 5.78 24.20
CA GLU A 329 -14.25 5.22 25.15
C GLU A 329 -14.71 3.82 24.73
N PHE A 330 -14.98 3.63 23.43
CA PHE A 330 -15.54 2.39 22.86
C PHE A 330 -14.49 1.42 22.30
N ALA A 331 -13.23 1.84 22.21
CA ALA A 331 -12.18 0.99 21.64
C ALA A 331 -11.93 -0.28 22.47
N ASP A 332 -11.57 -1.39 21.82
CA ASP A 332 -11.18 -2.60 22.54
C ASP A 332 -9.95 -2.37 23.44
N GLY A 333 -9.89 -3.06 24.58
CA GLY A 333 -8.83 -2.89 25.57
C GLY A 333 -7.43 -3.16 25.04
N SER A 334 -7.27 -4.00 24.00
CA SER A 334 -5.98 -4.19 23.35
C SER A 334 -5.55 -2.97 22.54
N LEU A 335 -6.49 -2.31 21.85
CA LEU A 335 -6.26 -1.17 20.98
C LEU A 335 -6.10 0.14 21.77
N LYS A 336 -6.79 0.30 22.91
CA LYS A 336 -6.56 1.41 23.85
C LYS A 336 -5.09 1.51 24.30
N ARG A 337 -4.35 0.40 24.32
CA ARG A 337 -2.95 0.33 24.77
C ARG A 337 -1.94 0.50 23.63
N THR A 338 -2.34 0.30 22.38
CA THR A 338 -1.43 0.23 21.24
C THR A 338 -1.66 1.33 20.20
N GLN A 339 -2.74 2.11 20.30
CA GLN A 339 -3.10 3.14 19.32
C GLN A 339 -3.33 4.51 19.97
N SER A 340 -2.86 5.55 19.28
CA SER A 340 -3.12 6.96 19.60
C SER A 340 -3.79 7.62 18.40
N LEU A 341 -5.01 7.20 18.08
CA LEU A 341 -5.82 7.86 17.05
C LEU A 341 -6.52 9.09 17.66
N PRO A 342 -6.80 10.14 16.87
CA PRO A 342 -7.61 11.25 17.35
C PRO A 342 -9.09 10.85 17.39
N GLU A 343 -9.80 11.36 18.41
CA GLU A 343 -11.25 11.23 18.53
C GLU A 343 -11.96 11.70 17.24
N GLY A 344 -12.89 10.88 16.74
CA GLY A 344 -13.67 11.16 15.53
C GLY A 344 -13.03 10.72 14.21
N MET A 345 -11.81 10.18 14.20
CA MET A 345 -11.16 9.74 12.95
C MET A 345 -11.95 8.61 12.27
N LEU A 346 -12.35 8.82 11.01
CA LEU A 346 -13.10 7.83 10.22
C LEU A 346 -12.27 6.58 9.95
N GLN A 347 -12.89 5.40 10.08
CA GLN A 347 -12.23 4.10 9.87
C GLN A 347 -12.77 3.34 8.65
N SER A 348 -14.04 3.55 8.27
CA SER A 348 -14.69 2.88 7.14
C SER A 348 -15.40 3.86 6.19
N PRO A 349 -14.72 4.91 5.68
CA PRO A 349 -15.38 5.97 4.90
C PRO A 349 -15.69 5.59 3.44
N GLN A 350 -15.40 4.36 3.01
CA GLN A 350 -15.35 3.98 1.60
C GLN A 350 -16.69 3.46 1.05
N TYR A 351 -16.96 3.83 -0.20
CA TYR A 351 -17.90 3.15 -1.08
C TYR A 351 -17.12 2.10 -1.88
N PHE A 352 -17.65 0.90 -2.03
CA PHE A 352 -16.95 -0.19 -2.72
C PHE A 352 -17.90 -1.07 -3.53
N GLY A 353 -17.51 -1.43 -4.74
CA GLY A 353 -18.34 -2.30 -5.57
C GLY A 353 -17.66 -2.85 -6.80
N TYR A 354 -18.44 -3.54 -7.63
CA TYR A 354 -18.01 -4.04 -8.93
C TYR A 354 -19.08 -3.85 -10.00
N GLY A 355 -18.66 -3.83 -11.26
CA GLY A 355 -19.56 -3.62 -12.38
C GLY A 355 -18.99 -4.06 -13.73
N LEU A 356 -19.85 -4.03 -14.73
CA LEU A 356 -19.55 -4.38 -16.13
C LEU A 356 -18.71 -3.28 -16.81
N ILE A 357 -17.63 -3.70 -17.47
CA ILE A 357 -16.88 -2.86 -18.41
C ILE A 357 -17.28 -3.22 -19.85
N ASP A 358 -17.24 -4.51 -20.21
CA ASP A 358 -17.63 -4.98 -21.55
C ASP A 358 -18.01 -6.48 -21.52
N ALA A 359 -18.99 -6.86 -22.32
CA ALA A 359 -19.43 -8.26 -22.51
C ALA A 359 -19.76 -8.58 -23.97
N THR A 360 -19.49 -7.64 -24.90
CA THR A 360 -19.85 -7.80 -26.32
C THR A 360 -18.61 -7.65 -27.20
N PRO A 361 -18.26 -8.63 -28.04
CA PRO A 361 -17.12 -8.50 -28.95
C PRO A 361 -17.34 -7.40 -30.00
N PRO A 362 -16.26 -6.79 -30.53
CA PRO A 362 -14.85 -7.07 -30.28
C PRO A 362 -14.31 -6.47 -28.98
N PHE A 363 -13.36 -7.15 -28.35
CA PHE A 363 -12.78 -6.74 -27.07
C PHE A 363 -11.40 -6.09 -27.22
N ASN A 364 -10.98 -5.37 -26.18
CA ASN A 364 -9.60 -4.91 -26.00
C ASN A 364 -8.80 -5.82 -25.07
N ILE A 365 -7.49 -5.81 -25.25
CA ILE A 365 -6.47 -6.38 -24.36
C ILE A 365 -5.33 -5.36 -24.18
N PRO A 366 -4.42 -5.56 -23.21
CA PRO A 366 -3.22 -4.74 -23.14
C PRO A 366 -2.48 -4.66 -24.48
N GLY A 367 -2.25 -3.44 -24.96
CA GLY A 367 -1.53 -3.17 -26.21
C GLY A 367 -2.36 -3.19 -27.50
N GLY A 368 -3.67 -3.41 -27.45
CA GLY A 368 -4.54 -3.16 -28.60
C GLY A 368 -5.88 -3.89 -28.58
N ALA A 369 -6.43 -4.11 -29.77
CA ALA A 369 -7.61 -4.94 -29.97
C ALA A 369 -7.27 -6.42 -29.71
N ASP A 370 -8.18 -7.15 -29.09
CA ASP A 370 -8.07 -8.60 -28.88
C ASP A 370 -8.29 -9.31 -30.22
N PRO A 371 -7.31 -10.08 -30.74
CA PRO A 371 -7.47 -10.80 -31.99
C PRO A 371 -8.34 -12.06 -31.85
N GLY A 372 -8.77 -12.41 -30.64
CA GLY A 372 -9.61 -13.57 -30.38
C GLY A 372 -11.00 -13.47 -30.99
N THR A 373 -11.51 -14.61 -31.47
CA THR A 373 -12.93 -14.76 -31.82
C THR A 373 -13.72 -15.16 -30.58
N TYR A 374 -14.80 -14.45 -30.31
CA TYR A 374 -15.66 -14.67 -29.14
C TYR A 374 -17.12 -14.75 -29.56
N VAL A 375 -17.87 -15.65 -28.92
CA VAL A 375 -19.31 -15.77 -29.06
C VAL A 375 -19.99 -14.60 -28.33
N SER A 376 -20.92 -13.94 -29.00
CA SER A 376 -21.75 -12.89 -28.40
C SER A 376 -22.88 -13.50 -27.56
N PRO A 377 -23.37 -12.81 -26.51
CA PRO A 377 -24.56 -13.27 -25.82
C PRO A 377 -25.75 -13.29 -26.77
N LYS A 378 -26.69 -14.22 -26.56
CA LYS A 378 -27.95 -14.32 -27.30
C LYS A 378 -29.11 -13.90 -26.40
N ASP A 379 -30.25 -13.58 -27.02
CA ASP A 379 -31.52 -13.36 -26.32
C ASP A 379 -32.01 -14.64 -25.64
N ASN A 380 -32.48 -14.54 -24.40
CA ASN A 380 -33.22 -15.56 -23.69
C ASN A 380 -34.71 -15.25 -23.77
N PRO A 381 -35.49 -15.92 -24.65
CA PRO A 381 -36.90 -15.60 -24.85
C PRO A 381 -37.79 -15.89 -23.61
N ALA A 382 -37.22 -16.48 -22.55
CA ALA A 382 -37.90 -16.68 -21.27
C ALA A 382 -37.85 -15.43 -20.36
N THR A 383 -37.05 -14.42 -20.68
CA THR A 383 -36.96 -13.16 -19.92
C THR A 383 -37.50 -12.00 -20.76
N PRO A 384 -37.90 -10.87 -20.14
CA PRO A 384 -38.31 -9.68 -20.86
C PRO A 384 -37.13 -8.83 -21.38
N LEU A 385 -35.90 -9.14 -20.99
CA LEU A 385 -34.69 -8.40 -21.37
C LEU A 385 -34.09 -9.07 -22.61
N ASP A 386 -33.74 -8.29 -23.63
CA ASP A 386 -32.97 -8.84 -24.77
C ASP A 386 -31.47 -8.87 -24.42
N GLU A 387 -30.99 -10.02 -23.95
CA GLU A 387 -29.60 -10.19 -23.49
C GLU A 387 -28.56 -10.05 -24.61
N SER A 388 -28.98 -10.15 -25.88
CA SER A 388 -28.09 -9.88 -27.03
C SER A 388 -27.81 -8.39 -27.21
N LYS A 389 -28.62 -7.52 -26.59
CA LYS A 389 -28.48 -6.06 -26.67
C LYS A 389 -28.10 -5.41 -25.34
N SER A 390 -28.40 -6.05 -24.21
CA SER A 390 -28.18 -5.50 -22.88
C SER A 390 -27.68 -6.55 -21.91
N GLN A 391 -26.63 -6.21 -21.19
CA GLN A 391 -26.06 -7.02 -20.11
C GLN A 391 -25.93 -6.14 -18.84
N PRO A 392 -25.88 -6.73 -17.64
CA PRO A 392 -26.03 -8.16 -17.31
C PRO A 392 -27.44 -8.70 -17.56
N ALA A 393 -27.59 -10.02 -17.68
CA ALA A 393 -28.88 -10.70 -17.76
C ALA A 393 -29.69 -10.58 -16.46
N SER A 394 -29.00 -10.60 -15.32
CA SER A 394 -29.63 -10.45 -14.01
C SER A 394 -28.70 -9.81 -12.99
N THR A 395 -29.29 -9.20 -11.97
CA THR A 395 -28.60 -8.72 -10.77
C THR A 395 -29.43 -9.13 -9.54
N GLN A 396 -28.86 -9.97 -8.69
CA GLN A 396 -29.53 -10.54 -7.53
C GLN A 396 -28.77 -10.23 -6.24
N TRP A 397 -29.47 -10.23 -5.12
CA TRP A 397 -28.86 -10.18 -3.79
C TRP A 397 -29.65 -11.03 -2.81
N PHE A 398 -28.93 -11.64 -1.86
CA PHE A 398 -29.50 -12.52 -0.84
C PHE A 398 -29.02 -12.11 0.54
N ARG A 399 -29.93 -12.10 1.51
CA ARG A 399 -29.62 -11.71 2.88
C ARG A 399 -28.69 -12.72 3.54
N VAL A 400 -27.67 -12.25 4.25
CA VAL A 400 -26.75 -13.09 5.02
C VAL A 400 -26.93 -12.79 6.50
N THR A 401 -27.62 -13.67 7.23
CA THR A 401 -27.93 -13.43 8.64
C THR A 401 -26.79 -13.78 9.56
N THR A 402 -26.09 -14.87 9.29
CA THR A 402 -24.84 -15.30 9.92
C THR A 402 -24.03 -16.09 8.88
N THR A 403 -22.81 -16.52 9.21
CA THR A 403 -22.01 -17.39 8.32
C THR A 403 -22.62 -18.76 8.06
N SER A 404 -23.52 -19.22 8.92
CA SER A 404 -24.22 -20.51 8.78
C SER A 404 -25.70 -20.36 8.40
N THR A 405 -26.24 -19.15 8.47
CA THR A 405 -27.66 -18.85 8.20
C THR A 405 -27.75 -17.74 7.17
N TYR A 406 -27.99 -18.13 5.91
CA TYR A 406 -27.98 -17.22 4.78
C TYR A 406 -28.94 -17.67 3.68
N ASP A 407 -29.49 -16.70 2.95
CA ASP A 407 -30.41 -16.95 1.85
C ASP A 407 -29.68 -17.28 0.53
N THR A 408 -28.37 -16.96 0.44
CA THR A 408 -27.53 -17.27 -0.73
C THR A 408 -27.73 -18.71 -1.20
N PRO A 409 -28.00 -18.95 -2.50
CA PRO A 409 -28.20 -20.29 -3.02
C PRO A 409 -26.98 -21.18 -2.75
N ASN A 410 -27.17 -22.48 -2.45
CA ASN A 410 -26.04 -23.40 -2.28
C ASN A 410 -26.40 -24.88 -2.49
N GLU A 411 -25.41 -25.70 -2.89
CA GLU A 411 -25.56 -27.14 -3.15
C GLU A 411 -26.06 -27.96 -1.94
N GLY A 412 -25.90 -27.46 -0.71
CA GLY A 412 -26.38 -28.11 0.51
C GLY A 412 -27.89 -27.98 0.72
N LYS A 413 -28.55 -27.00 0.08
CA LYS A 413 -29.99 -26.73 0.25
C LYS A 413 -30.78 -26.60 -1.06
N ASP A 414 -30.12 -26.30 -2.18
CA ASP A 414 -30.72 -26.02 -3.49
C ASP A 414 -30.19 -26.96 -4.57
N SER A 415 -31.04 -27.31 -5.54
CA SER A 415 -30.65 -28.11 -6.71
C SER A 415 -30.08 -27.23 -7.83
N ASP A 416 -29.27 -27.81 -8.73
CA ASP A 416 -28.75 -27.09 -9.91
C ASP A 416 -29.84 -26.34 -10.69
N PRO A 417 -31.03 -26.92 -10.99
CA PRO A 417 -32.10 -26.18 -11.67
C PRO A 417 -32.59 -24.97 -10.88
N LYS A 418 -32.75 -25.09 -9.56
CA LYS A 418 -33.20 -23.98 -8.72
C LYS A 418 -32.16 -22.86 -8.70
N MET A 419 -30.87 -23.19 -8.54
CA MET A 419 -29.77 -22.21 -8.57
C MET A 419 -29.67 -21.53 -9.94
N TYR A 420 -29.82 -22.31 -11.02
CA TYR A 420 -29.81 -21.82 -12.39
C TYR A 420 -30.94 -20.80 -12.62
N ASP A 421 -32.17 -21.14 -12.31
CA ASP A 421 -33.31 -20.28 -12.59
C ASP A 421 -33.27 -18.99 -11.73
N LEU A 422 -32.83 -19.08 -10.46
CA LEU A 422 -32.68 -17.91 -9.59
C LEU A 422 -31.72 -16.87 -10.16
N LEU A 423 -30.60 -17.30 -10.75
CA LEU A 423 -29.57 -16.40 -11.24
C LEU A 423 -29.76 -16.02 -12.72
N THR A 424 -30.47 -16.81 -13.53
CA THR A 424 -30.64 -16.53 -14.96
C THR A 424 -31.98 -15.88 -15.32
N ALA A 425 -33.03 -16.12 -14.53
CA ALA A 425 -34.38 -15.59 -14.77
C ALA A 425 -34.86 -14.60 -13.70
N GLY A 426 -34.02 -14.27 -12.72
CA GLY A 426 -34.36 -13.38 -11.61
C GLY A 426 -34.49 -11.90 -11.97
N GLY A 427 -34.10 -11.50 -13.18
CA GLY A 427 -34.08 -10.10 -13.63
C GLY A 427 -33.20 -9.19 -12.75
N HIS A 428 -33.57 -7.92 -12.64
CA HIS A 428 -32.88 -6.96 -11.79
C HIS A 428 -33.68 -6.70 -10.52
N LYS A 429 -33.23 -7.31 -9.41
CA LYS A 429 -33.89 -7.16 -8.11
C LYS A 429 -33.76 -5.72 -7.60
N ASP A 430 -34.85 -5.19 -7.04
CA ASP A 430 -34.88 -3.90 -6.37
C ASP A 430 -33.85 -3.83 -5.22
N GLU A 431 -33.31 -2.63 -4.97
CA GLU A 431 -32.43 -2.36 -3.82
C GLU A 431 -33.14 -2.75 -2.50
N PRO A 432 -32.41 -3.31 -1.53
CA PRO A 432 -32.98 -3.62 -0.22
C PRO A 432 -33.48 -2.34 0.48
N GLY A 433 -34.59 -2.45 1.19
CA GLY A 433 -35.16 -1.34 1.98
C GLY A 433 -34.54 -1.17 3.37
N GLU A 434 -33.51 -1.95 3.69
CA GLU A 434 -32.80 -1.95 4.97
C GLU A 434 -31.29 -2.14 4.74
N GLY A 435 -30.47 -1.59 5.63
CA GLY A 435 -29.04 -1.92 5.72
C GLY A 435 -28.88 -3.35 6.26
N TYR A 436 -28.15 -4.19 5.52
CA TYR A 436 -27.84 -5.55 5.90
C TYR A 436 -26.59 -6.11 5.23
N ALA A 437 -26.12 -7.26 5.69
CA ALA A 437 -25.13 -8.03 4.94
C ALA A 437 -25.78 -8.81 3.79
N PHE A 438 -25.22 -8.70 2.59
CA PHE A 438 -25.77 -9.34 1.40
C PHE A 438 -24.71 -10.16 0.65
N GLY A 439 -25.16 -11.22 -0.03
CA GLY A 439 -24.40 -11.85 -1.10
C GLY A 439 -24.93 -11.35 -2.43
N GLU A 440 -24.10 -10.61 -3.18
CA GLU A 440 -24.46 -9.97 -4.43
C GLU A 440 -24.05 -10.80 -5.65
N PHE A 441 -24.90 -10.84 -6.66
CA PHE A 441 -24.68 -11.58 -7.90
C PHE A 441 -24.96 -10.72 -9.13
N MET A 442 -24.04 -10.74 -10.08
CA MET A 442 -24.23 -10.19 -11.42
C MET A 442 -24.00 -11.28 -12.47
N THR A 443 -25.04 -11.61 -13.24
CA THR A 443 -25.04 -12.75 -14.17
C THR A 443 -25.02 -12.29 -15.63
N PHE A 444 -24.15 -12.89 -16.44
CA PHE A 444 -23.94 -12.59 -17.86
C PHE A 444 -24.17 -13.81 -18.75
N GLY A 445 -24.75 -13.59 -19.93
CA GLY A 445 -25.17 -14.61 -20.88
C GLY A 445 -26.63 -14.41 -21.32
N PRO A 446 -27.28 -15.42 -21.93
CA PRO A 446 -26.74 -16.75 -22.26
C PRO A 446 -25.78 -16.73 -23.44
N TYR A 447 -24.90 -17.74 -23.49
CA TYR A 447 -24.04 -18.06 -24.62
C TYR A 447 -24.27 -19.51 -25.07
N ASP A 448 -24.30 -19.76 -26.37
CA ASP A 448 -24.23 -21.11 -26.95
C ASP A 448 -22.84 -21.34 -27.52
N LEU A 449 -22.12 -22.33 -27.02
CA LEU A 449 -20.72 -22.59 -27.36
C LEU A 449 -20.58 -23.95 -28.02
N LYS A 450 -20.08 -23.97 -29.25
CA LYS A 450 -19.55 -25.20 -29.85
C LYS A 450 -18.24 -25.60 -29.18
N ALA A 451 -17.81 -26.83 -29.39
CA ALA A 451 -16.52 -27.30 -28.92
C ALA A 451 -15.38 -26.36 -29.40
N GLY A 452 -14.57 -25.85 -28.47
CA GLY A 452 -13.48 -24.91 -28.71
C GLY A 452 -13.87 -23.43 -28.84
N GLU A 453 -15.17 -23.10 -28.85
CA GLU A 453 -15.62 -21.71 -28.81
C GLU A 453 -15.51 -21.13 -27.39
N LYS A 454 -15.43 -19.81 -27.30
CA LYS A 454 -15.24 -19.08 -26.05
C LYS A 454 -16.03 -17.78 -26.04
N PHE A 455 -16.34 -17.29 -24.85
CA PHE A 455 -16.84 -15.93 -24.62
C PHE A 455 -15.95 -15.19 -23.62
N LYS A 456 -16.12 -13.86 -23.54
CA LYS A 456 -15.36 -13.00 -22.64
C LYS A 456 -16.29 -12.00 -21.94
N VAL A 457 -16.02 -11.75 -20.67
CA VAL A 457 -16.63 -10.68 -19.87
C VAL A 457 -15.52 -9.90 -19.17
N VAL A 458 -15.58 -8.59 -19.25
CA VAL A 458 -14.66 -7.66 -18.59
C VAL A 458 -15.42 -6.90 -17.52
N MET A 459 -14.89 -6.91 -16.30
CA MET A 459 -15.46 -6.21 -15.16
C MET A 459 -14.41 -5.37 -14.45
N ALA A 460 -14.84 -4.48 -13.57
CA ALA A 460 -13.93 -3.83 -12.64
C ALA A 460 -14.51 -3.80 -11.24
N TYR A 461 -13.65 -3.97 -10.24
CA TYR A 461 -13.91 -3.53 -8.88
C TYR A 461 -13.40 -2.10 -8.72
N ALA A 462 -14.16 -1.24 -8.06
CA ALA A 462 -13.81 0.15 -7.80
C ALA A 462 -14.14 0.54 -6.36
N GLY A 463 -13.42 1.54 -5.84
CA GLY A 463 -13.59 2.10 -4.50
C GLY A 463 -13.63 3.62 -4.59
N GLY A 464 -14.25 4.27 -3.61
CA GLY A 464 -14.33 5.73 -3.56
C GLY A 464 -14.39 6.26 -2.14
N ILE A 465 -13.55 7.26 -1.84
CA ILE A 465 -13.65 8.09 -0.63
C ILE A 465 -13.89 9.54 -1.02
N ALA A 466 -14.61 10.26 -0.16
CA ALA A 466 -14.90 11.67 -0.32
C ALA A 466 -13.68 12.56 -0.65
N SER A 467 -12.49 12.26 -0.11
CA SER A 467 -11.24 12.97 -0.40
C SER A 467 -10.77 12.87 -1.86
N GLN A 468 -11.29 11.90 -2.62
CA GLN A 468 -10.97 11.71 -4.05
C GLN A 468 -11.94 12.49 -4.95
N ASN A 469 -13.02 13.04 -4.39
CA ASN A 469 -13.96 13.88 -5.10
C ASN A 469 -13.26 15.10 -5.72
N ALA A 470 -13.76 15.57 -6.87
CA ALA A 470 -13.23 16.73 -7.59
C ALA A 470 -13.03 17.98 -6.72
N LYS A 471 -13.82 18.14 -5.65
CA LYS A 471 -13.65 19.20 -4.64
C LYS A 471 -12.22 19.25 -4.06
N TYR A 472 -11.55 18.12 -3.93
CA TYR A 472 -10.22 17.98 -3.29
C TYR A 472 -9.06 17.88 -4.29
N GLN A 473 -9.35 17.68 -5.58
CA GLN A 473 -8.33 17.54 -6.63
C GLN A 473 -7.53 18.83 -6.89
N ASN A 474 -8.05 20.00 -6.50
CA ASN A 474 -7.45 21.31 -6.76
C ASN A 474 -6.56 21.88 -5.63
N ASN A 475 -6.15 21.09 -4.63
CA ASN A 475 -5.29 21.58 -3.53
C ASN A 475 -3.85 20.97 -3.45
N PRO A 476 -3.12 20.73 -4.56
CA PRO A 476 -1.72 20.30 -4.48
C PRO A 476 -0.78 21.40 -3.97
N ALA A 477 -1.25 22.66 -3.91
CA ALA A 477 -0.44 23.80 -3.45
C ALA A 477 -0.09 23.74 -1.95
N THR A 478 -0.81 22.94 -1.16
CA THR A 478 -0.61 22.86 0.29
C THR A 478 -0.25 21.45 0.77
N TYR A 479 -0.82 20.40 0.17
CA TYR A 479 -0.62 19.02 0.61
C TYR A 479 -0.31 18.08 -0.55
N ALA A 480 0.49 17.04 -0.29
CA ALA A 480 0.70 15.95 -1.23
C ALA A 480 -0.59 15.13 -1.35
N GLN A 481 -0.92 14.72 -2.58
CA GLN A 481 -1.90 13.65 -2.81
C GLN A 481 -1.21 12.28 -2.61
N PRO A 482 -1.82 11.25 -2.02
CA PRO A 482 -3.18 11.17 -1.48
C PRO A 482 -3.45 12.06 -0.24
N PHE A 483 -4.60 12.74 -0.23
CA PHE A 483 -5.12 13.56 0.88
C PHE A 483 -6.07 12.79 1.82
N GLU A 484 -6.38 11.54 1.49
CA GLU A 484 -7.27 10.59 2.15
C GLU A 484 -7.07 10.60 3.66
N PHE A 485 -5.82 10.41 4.09
CA PHE A 485 -5.49 10.31 5.50
C PHE A 485 -5.78 11.62 6.28
N ASP A 486 -5.46 12.78 5.69
CA ASP A 486 -5.78 14.08 6.32
C ASP A 486 -7.29 14.28 6.44
N TRP A 487 -8.04 13.91 5.40
CA TRP A 487 -9.48 14.03 5.40
C TRP A 487 -10.12 13.11 6.47
N MET A 488 -9.66 11.87 6.60
CA MET A 488 -10.12 10.93 7.63
C MET A 488 -9.83 11.42 9.05
N LEU A 489 -8.63 11.99 9.29
CA LEU A 489 -8.26 12.58 10.58
C LEU A 489 -9.18 13.72 11.02
N ARG A 490 -9.85 14.40 10.08
CA ARG A 490 -10.80 15.48 10.39
C ARG A 490 -12.17 14.96 10.82
N GLY A 491 -12.46 13.67 10.66
CA GLY A 491 -13.73 13.09 11.11
C GLY A 491 -14.97 13.62 10.40
N ASN A 492 -14.86 14.06 9.14
CA ASN A 492 -15.93 14.80 8.47
C ASN A 492 -17.03 13.90 7.88
N GLN A 493 -17.86 13.31 8.75
CA GLN A 493 -18.97 12.41 8.36
C GLN A 493 -19.96 13.07 7.38
N ALA A 494 -20.14 14.39 7.45
CA ALA A 494 -21.08 15.13 6.60
C ALA A 494 -20.74 15.06 5.09
N GLU A 495 -19.52 14.67 4.74
CA GLU A 495 -19.05 14.57 3.36
C GLU A 495 -18.93 13.14 2.84
N LEU A 496 -19.28 12.13 3.63
CA LEU A 496 -19.14 10.71 3.23
C LEU A 496 -19.79 10.43 1.86
N ALA A 497 -20.95 11.01 1.60
CA ALA A 497 -21.67 10.85 0.32
C ALA A 497 -20.87 11.29 -0.92
N LEU A 498 -19.86 12.17 -0.77
CA LEU A 498 -18.95 12.52 -1.88
C LEU A 498 -18.10 11.33 -2.33
N GLY A 499 -17.96 10.29 -1.50
CA GLY A 499 -17.31 9.02 -1.84
C GLY A 499 -18.08 8.21 -2.89
N GLU A 500 -19.40 8.37 -2.97
CA GLU A 500 -20.23 7.74 -4.01
C GLU A 500 -19.89 8.31 -5.40
N ASP A 501 -19.76 9.64 -5.49
CA ASP A 501 -19.30 10.30 -6.72
C ASP A 501 -17.88 9.87 -7.10
N ALA A 502 -17.00 9.73 -6.10
CA ALA A 502 -15.62 9.26 -6.32
C ALA A 502 -15.59 7.81 -6.84
N LEU A 503 -16.41 6.91 -6.28
CA LEU A 503 -16.55 5.54 -6.75
C LEU A 503 -16.95 5.51 -8.24
N VAL A 504 -17.96 6.29 -8.61
CA VAL A 504 -18.44 6.38 -10.00
C VAL A 504 -17.34 6.93 -10.91
N ALA A 505 -16.59 7.94 -10.47
CA ALA A 505 -15.47 8.49 -11.22
C ALA A 505 -14.35 7.47 -11.42
N ASN A 506 -13.97 6.74 -10.37
CA ASN A 506 -12.94 5.71 -10.41
C ASN A 506 -13.35 4.51 -11.29
N PHE A 507 -14.62 4.11 -11.24
CA PHE A 507 -15.15 3.08 -12.15
C PHE A 507 -15.10 3.53 -13.61
N ARG A 508 -15.42 4.80 -13.89
CA ARG A 508 -15.26 5.36 -15.25
C ARG A 508 -13.80 5.44 -15.69
N LYS A 509 -12.86 5.65 -14.76
CA LYS A 509 -11.42 5.55 -15.05
C LYS A 509 -10.99 4.13 -15.42
N ALA A 510 -11.59 3.11 -14.82
CA ALA A 510 -11.40 1.72 -15.23
C ALA A 510 -11.93 1.48 -16.66
N MET A 511 -13.14 1.97 -16.98
CA MET A 511 -13.68 1.91 -18.35
C MET A 511 -12.77 2.65 -19.35
N GLU A 512 -12.28 3.83 -18.98
CA GLU A 512 -11.36 4.61 -19.79
C GLU A 512 -10.08 3.82 -20.08
N ALA A 513 -9.41 3.27 -19.05
CA ALA A 513 -8.23 2.44 -19.21
C ALA A 513 -8.49 1.24 -20.15
N TYR A 514 -9.64 0.58 -20.03
CA TYR A 514 -10.05 -0.51 -20.92
C TYR A 514 -10.22 -0.05 -22.37
N THR A 515 -10.91 1.06 -22.60
CA THR A 515 -11.09 1.64 -23.95
C THR A 515 -9.77 2.08 -24.57
N TRP A 516 -8.73 2.27 -23.76
CA TRP A 516 -7.38 2.64 -24.18
C TRP A 516 -6.47 1.43 -24.30
N SER A 517 -7.02 0.21 -24.28
CA SER A 517 -6.25 -1.02 -24.33
C SER A 517 -5.16 -1.06 -23.25
N TYR A 518 -5.49 -0.56 -22.05
CA TYR A 518 -4.64 -0.51 -20.86
C TYR A 518 -3.37 0.34 -20.99
N ALA A 519 -3.16 1.00 -22.13
CA ALA A 519 -2.09 1.97 -22.31
C ALA A 519 -2.54 3.29 -21.67
N ILE A 520 -2.28 3.44 -20.37
CA ILE A 520 -2.48 4.69 -19.62
C ILE A 520 -1.16 5.48 -19.56
N PRO A 521 -1.18 6.78 -19.24
CA PRO A 521 0.05 7.56 -19.05
C PRO A 521 0.98 6.88 -18.05
N GLN A 522 2.27 6.82 -18.38
CA GLN A 522 3.26 6.33 -17.43
C GLN A 522 3.47 7.37 -16.33
N GLN A 523 3.60 6.90 -15.08
CA GLN A 523 4.02 7.77 -14.00
C GLN A 523 5.49 8.18 -14.16
N PRO A 524 5.85 9.39 -13.70
CA PRO A 524 7.25 9.81 -13.62
C PRO A 524 8.06 8.79 -12.80
N PRO A 525 9.30 8.49 -13.19
CA PRO A 525 10.16 7.59 -12.43
C PRO A 525 10.42 8.15 -11.03
N ASP A 526 10.61 7.26 -10.06
CA ASP A 526 11.08 7.67 -8.74
C ASP A 526 12.56 8.07 -8.79
N LEU A 527 13.04 8.62 -7.69
CA LEU A 527 14.42 9.06 -7.49
C LEU A 527 15.05 8.31 -6.32
N LYS A 528 16.36 8.53 -6.11
CA LYS A 528 17.06 8.03 -4.92
C LYS A 528 17.28 9.16 -3.92
N LEU A 529 16.70 9.02 -2.73
CA LEU A 529 16.87 9.96 -1.63
C LEU A 529 17.79 9.40 -0.54
N THR A 530 18.34 10.29 0.24
CA THR A 530 19.06 10.03 1.47
C THR A 530 18.79 11.18 2.45
N TRP A 531 19.12 10.99 3.72
CA TRP A 531 18.92 12.02 4.73
C TRP A 531 20.09 12.07 5.70
N ASP A 532 20.23 13.21 6.35
CA ASP A 532 21.25 13.48 7.35
C ASP A 532 20.71 14.52 8.35
N SER A 533 21.56 15.02 9.24
CA SER A 533 21.24 16.11 10.13
C SER A 533 22.31 17.19 10.12
N ASP A 534 21.90 18.44 10.26
CA ASP A 534 22.83 19.56 10.39
C ASP A 534 23.33 19.74 11.83
N LEU A 535 24.27 20.67 12.03
CA LEU A 535 24.82 20.98 13.36
C LEU A 535 23.79 21.56 14.34
N LYS A 536 22.60 21.96 13.88
CA LYS A 536 21.50 22.45 14.71
C LYS A 536 20.53 21.33 15.10
N GLY A 537 20.76 20.10 14.63
CA GLY A 537 19.84 18.98 14.82
C GLY A 537 18.57 19.15 13.98
N GLN A 538 18.70 19.71 12.79
CA GLN A 538 17.66 19.80 11.77
C GLN A 538 17.90 18.72 10.71
N ASN A 539 16.82 18.16 10.16
CA ASN A 539 16.87 17.18 9.10
C ASN A 539 17.38 17.81 7.79
N ILE A 540 18.28 17.10 7.13
CA ILE A 540 18.74 17.37 5.78
C ILE A 540 18.23 16.24 4.90
N VAL A 541 17.58 16.57 3.81
CA VAL A 541 17.10 15.62 2.80
C VAL A 541 17.88 15.86 1.52
N LYS A 542 18.43 14.81 0.91
CA LYS A 542 19.19 14.90 -0.34
C LYS A 542 18.69 13.90 -1.37
N TRP A 543 18.68 14.27 -2.65
CA TRP A 543 18.26 13.36 -3.71
C TRP A 543 19.09 13.50 -4.99
N SER A 544 19.12 12.42 -5.77
CA SER A 544 19.84 12.33 -7.04
C SER A 544 19.07 13.00 -8.19
N THR A 545 19.81 13.40 -9.22
CA THR A 545 19.29 13.85 -10.53
C THR A 545 18.93 12.69 -11.47
N LEU A 546 18.88 11.44 -10.98
CA LEU A 546 18.71 10.26 -11.83
C LEU A 546 17.41 10.32 -12.65
N ALA A 547 16.32 10.80 -12.04
CA ALA A 547 15.04 10.97 -12.72
C ALA A 547 15.11 11.96 -13.90
N GLU A 548 15.98 12.97 -13.87
CA GLU A 548 16.13 13.94 -14.98
C GLU A 548 16.75 13.32 -16.24
N GLN A 549 17.38 12.16 -16.10
CA GLN A 549 18.02 11.44 -17.19
C GLN A 549 17.07 10.48 -17.89
N ALA A 550 15.89 10.23 -17.31
CA ALA A 550 14.90 9.34 -17.88
C ALA A 550 14.24 9.96 -19.12
N GLU A 551 14.01 9.12 -20.12
CA GLU A 551 13.30 9.49 -21.34
C GLU A 551 12.00 8.69 -21.39
N ASN A 552 10.86 9.40 -21.50
CA ASN A 552 9.55 8.79 -21.60
C ASN A 552 9.35 8.19 -23.01
N PRO A 553 9.22 6.86 -23.14
CA PRO A 553 9.18 6.21 -24.44
C PRO A 553 7.84 6.36 -25.18
N ALA A 554 6.85 7.00 -24.56
CA ALA A 554 5.64 7.44 -25.26
C ALA A 554 5.90 8.62 -26.19
N TYR A 555 6.98 9.39 -25.98
CA TYR A 555 7.31 10.61 -26.72
C TYR A 555 8.68 10.52 -27.41
N ALA A 556 9.00 11.50 -28.25
CA ALA A 556 10.25 11.55 -29.01
C ALA A 556 10.96 12.91 -28.89
N GLY A 557 12.28 12.92 -29.07
CA GLY A 557 13.07 14.14 -29.06
C GLY A 557 13.03 14.86 -27.71
N ALA A 558 12.87 16.19 -27.73
CA ALA A 558 12.83 17.00 -26.52
C ALA A 558 11.62 16.70 -25.63
N GLU A 559 10.51 16.22 -26.21
CA GLU A 559 9.29 15.89 -25.47
C GLU A 559 9.46 14.65 -24.58
N ALA A 560 10.36 13.72 -24.95
CA ALA A 560 10.68 12.56 -24.12
C ALA A 560 11.36 12.92 -22.80
N LYS A 561 11.97 14.12 -22.69
CA LYS A 561 12.58 14.63 -21.45
C LYS A 561 11.57 15.47 -20.70
N ASP A 562 10.59 14.78 -20.13
CA ASP A 562 9.38 15.40 -19.58
C ASP A 562 9.48 15.84 -18.12
N ILE A 563 10.51 15.39 -17.39
CA ILE A 563 10.74 15.80 -16.00
C ILE A 563 11.21 17.26 -15.95
N VAL A 564 10.43 18.10 -15.25
CA VAL A 564 10.68 19.55 -15.18
C VAL A 564 11.03 20.06 -13.80
N GLY A 565 10.78 19.27 -12.75
CA GLY A 565 11.00 19.69 -11.39
C GLY A 565 10.72 18.62 -10.35
N TYR A 566 10.87 19.03 -9.08
CA TYR A 566 10.61 18.21 -7.89
C TYR A 566 9.71 18.97 -6.92
N ARG A 567 8.83 18.24 -6.23
CA ARG A 567 8.13 18.73 -5.04
C ARG A 567 8.61 18.01 -3.80
N VAL A 568 8.98 18.78 -2.79
CA VAL A 568 9.37 18.29 -1.47
C VAL A 568 8.20 18.48 -0.52
N TYR A 569 7.81 17.41 0.16
CA TYR A 569 6.78 17.42 1.18
C TYR A 569 7.32 16.93 2.51
N SER A 570 6.68 17.27 3.62
CA SER A 570 6.97 16.69 4.92
C SER A 570 5.73 16.47 5.79
N SER A 571 5.79 15.49 6.69
CA SER A 571 4.83 15.23 7.76
C SER A 571 5.57 15.21 9.10
N SER A 572 4.94 15.76 10.14
CA SER A 572 5.40 15.66 11.53
C SER A 572 4.48 14.77 12.38
N LYS A 573 3.57 14.03 11.72
CA LYS A 573 2.52 13.23 12.36
C LYS A 573 2.87 11.75 12.24
N GLU A 574 2.83 11.23 11.02
CA GLU A 574 3.23 9.85 10.73
C GLU A 574 3.68 9.66 9.27
N SER A 575 4.08 8.44 8.95
CA SER A 575 4.53 8.00 7.62
C SER A 575 3.48 8.14 6.52
N ARG A 576 2.18 8.11 6.86
CA ARG A 576 1.06 8.28 5.92
C ARG A 576 0.62 9.74 5.72
N GLY A 577 1.24 10.68 6.42
CA GLY A 577 0.92 12.10 6.33
C GLY A 577 0.19 12.64 7.55
N PRO A 578 -0.50 13.79 7.43
CA PRO A 578 -0.60 14.63 6.24
C PRO A 578 0.74 15.21 5.79
N PHE A 579 1.02 15.12 4.48
CA PHE A 579 2.23 15.65 3.88
C PHE A 579 2.00 17.07 3.36
N LYS A 580 2.69 18.06 3.93
CA LYS A 580 2.62 19.47 3.52
C LYS A 580 3.71 19.79 2.51
N LEU A 581 3.38 20.57 1.48
CA LEU A 581 4.37 21.07 0.51
C LEU A 581 5.37 21.99 1.22
N ARG A 582 6.66 21.71 1.02
CA ARG A 582 7.79 22.46 1.59
C ARG A 582 8.59 23.20 0.53
N ALA A 583 8.74 22.62 -0.65
CA ALA A 583 9.39 23.26 -1.78
C ALA A 583 8.84 22.74 -3.11
N ASP A 584 8.66 23.64 -4.08
CA ASP A 584 8.49 23.31 -5.51
C ASP A 584 9.72 23.83 -6.25
N ILE A 585 10.45 22.93 -6.91
CA ILE A 585 11.77 23.18 -7.48
C ILE A 585 11.69 22.89 -8.97
N LYS A 586 11.88 23.91 -9.81
CA LYS A 586 12.04 23.71 -11.25
C LYS A 586 13.51 23.49 -11.60
N ILE A 587 13.79 22.52 -12.47
CA ILE A 587 15.16 22.23 -12.93
C ILE A 587 15.77 23.45 -13.63
N ALA A 588 14.97 24.20 -14.39
CA ALA A 588 15.41 25.43 -15.04
C ALA A 588 15.84 26.50 -14.01
N ASP A 589 15.09 26.64 -12.91
CA ASP A 589 15.40 27.59 -11.84
C ASP A 589 16.63 27.13 -11.05
N ALA A 590 16.77 25.83 -10.79
CA ALA A 590 17.96 25.25 -10.17
C ALA A 590 19.24 25.56 -10.96
N LYS A 591 19.19 25.38 -12.29
CA LYS A 591 20.31 25.70 -13.20
C LYS A 591 20.62 27.19 -13.25
N ALA A 592 19.62 28.05 -13.02
CA ALA A 592 19.78 29.50 -12.94
C ALA A 592 20.18 30.00 -11.53
N GLY A 593 20.36 29.11 -10.55
CA GLY A 593 20.65 29.47 -9.16
C GLY A 593 19.48 30.11 -8.41
N LYS A 594 18.24 29.97 -8.91
CA LYS A 594 17.00 30.54 -8.35
C LYS A 594 16.24 29.50 -7.54
N LEU A 595 16.85 28.96 -6.50
CA LEU A 595 16.24 27.91 -5.67
C LEU A 595 15.40 28.48 -4.52
N PRO A 596 14.35 27.77 -4.07
CA PRO A 596 13.63 28.10 -2.85
C PRO A 596 14.54 28.14 -1.61
N ALA A 597 14.10 28.85 -0.57
CA ALA A 597 14.84 28.90 0.69
C ALA A 597 15.05 27.49 1.28
N GLY A 598 16.26 27.22 1.79
CA GLY A 598 16.63 25.92 2.33
C GLY A 598 16.95 24.85 1.28
N VAL A 599 16.87 25.16 -0.02
CA VAL A 599 17.22 24.24 -1.11
C VAL A 599 18.55 24.65 -1.76
N THR A 600 19.45 23.69 -1.98
CA THR A 600 20.68 23.87 -2.76
C THR A 600 20.80 22.78 -3.83
N PHE A 601 21.55 23.08 -4.89
CA PHE A 601 21.87 22.14 -5.96
C PHE A 601 23.37 22.19 -6.25
N SER A 602 24.00 21.02 -6.28
CA SER A 602 25.41 20.86 -6.64
C SER A 602 25.53 19.94 -7.85
N ALA A 603 25.83 20.50 -9.02
CA ALA A 603 25.86 19.78 -10.29
C ALA A 603 27.00 18.74 -10.37
N ASP A 604 28.14 19.01 -9.71
CA ASP A 604 29.33 18.16 -9.75
C ASP A 604 29.41 17.16 -8.58
N GLU A 605 28.58 17.33 -7.54
CA GLU A 605 28.55 16.42 -6.40
C GLU A 605 28.07 15.04 -6.85
N GLN A 606 28.92 14.04 -6.63
CA GLN A 606 28.53 12.63 -6.79
C GLN A 606 27.53 12.27 -5.71
N TRP A 607 26.40 11.69 -6.11
CA TRP A 607 25.43 11.20 -5.13
C TRP A 607 26.03 10.05 -4.34
N ARG A 608 25.91 10.11 -3.00
CA ARG A 608 26.40 9.09 -2.07
C ARG A 608 25.35 8.76 -1.01
N THR A 609 25.37 7.51 -0.52
CA THR A 609 24.57 7.07 0.63
C THR A 609 25.05 7.73 1.94
N ILE A 610 24.29 7.55 3.02
CA ILE A 610 24.64 8.05 4.36
C ILE A 610 25.98 7.49 4.81
N LYS A 611 26.77 8.35 5.47
CA LYS A 611 28.03 7.98 6.11
C LYS A 611 27.79 6.98 7.23
N SER A 612 28.63 5.95 7.31
CA SER A 612 28.64 5.00 8.43
C SER A 612 30.06 4.82 8.93
N THR A 613 30.22 4.12 10.06
CA THR A 613 31.56 3.76 10.57
C THR A 613 32.36 2.94 9.55
N ALA A 614 31.67 2.15 8.70
CA ALA A 614 32.29 1.38 7.63
C ALA A 614 32.50 2.19 6.34
N PHE A 615 31.68 3.22 6.10
CA PHE A 615 31.75 4.10 4.93
C PHE A 615 31.73 5.57 5.36
N PRO A 616 32.85 6.10 5.88
CA PRO A 616 32.91 7.48 6.40
C PRO A 616 32.63 8.54 5.33
N ASP A 617 32.74 8.18 4.04
CA ASP A 617 32.46 9.05 2.90
C ASP A 617 31.15 8.68 2.16
N GLY A 618 30.44 7.63 2.57
CA GLY A 618 29.25 7.12 1.88
C GLY A 618 29.55 6.34 0.58
N VAL A 619 28.58 5.53 0.13
CA VAL A 619 28.69 4.69 -1.08
C VAL A 619 28.13 5.44 -2.29
N PRO A 620 28.88 5.62 -3.39
CA PRO A 620 28.39 6.32 -4.58
C PRO A 620 27.28 5.52 -5.30
N LEU A 621 26.30 6.22 -5.88
CA LEU A 621 25.31 5.63 -6.79
C LEU A 621 25.86 5.54 -8.20
N VAL A 622 25.66 4.39 -8.84
CA VAL A 622 25.95 4.17 -10.26
C VAL A 622 24.66 4.03 -11.05
N ASP A 623 24.66 4.50 -12.30
CA ASP A 623 23.57 4.32 -13.26
C ASP A 623 23.60 2.91 -13.90
N ASP A 624 22.64 2.63 -14.78
CA ASP A 624 22.52 1.35 -15.49
C ASP A 624 23.72 1.05 -16.43
N LYS A 625 24.59 2.02 -16.66
CA LYS A 625 25.83 1.91 -17.45
C LYS A 625 27.08 1.83 -16.57
N GLY A 626 26.91 1.76 -15.24
CA GLY A 626 27.99 1.69 -14.26
C GLY A 626 28.70 3.01 -14.01
N GLN A 627 28.15 4.15 -14.46
CA GLN A 627 28.73 5.48 -14.26
C GLN A 627 28.18 6.13 -12.99
N THR A 628 29.03 6.86 -12.25
CA THR A 628 28.56 7.56 -11.05
C THR A 628 27.58 8.67 -11.39
N VAL A 629 26.42 8.66 -10.73
CA VAL A 629 25.40 9.71 -10.87
C VAL A 629 25.92 11.02 -10.24
N LYS A 630 25.99 12.08 -11.05
CA LYS A 630 26.38 13.44 -10.63
C LYS A 630 25.15 14.34 -10.51
N GLY A 631 25.22 15.31 -9.62
CA GLY A 631 24.12 16.22 -9.36
C GLY A 631 23.36 15.79 -8.12
N THR A 632 23.39 16.63 -7.09
CA THR A 632 22.67 16.39 -5.83
C THR A 632 21.92 17.64 -5.42
N TYR A 633 20.63 17.48 -5.15
CA TYR A 633 19.83 18.49 -4.48
C TYR A 633 19.85 18.23 -2.97
N THR A 634 19.79 19.30 -2.18
CA THR A 634 19.69 19.25 -0.73
C THR A 634 18.57 20.18 -0.27
N PHE A 635 17.72 19.71 0.65
CA PHE A 635 16.72 20.48 1.38
C PHE A 635 17.02 20.41 2.88
N THR A 636 17.07 21.56 3.56
CA THR A 636 17.17 21.64 5.02
C THR A 636 15.83 22.02 5.62
N ASP A 637 15.25 21.11 6.43
CA ASP A 637 14.01 21.40 7.15
C ASP A 637 14.28 22.20 8.42
N THR A 638 14.18 23.52 8.30
CA THR A 638 14.42 24.43 9.43
C THR A 638 13.37 24.34 10.55
N GLU A 639 12.22 23.69 10.30
CA GLU A 639 11.17 23.48 11.29
C GLU A 639 11.34 22.17 12.07
N SER A 640 12.12 21.23 11.53
CA SER A 640 12.45 19.97 12.21
C SER A 640 13.22 20.23 13.50
N LYS A 641 12.98 19.39 14.51
CA LYS A 641 13.56 19.54 15.85
C LYS A 641 14.32 18.29 16.23
N ALA A 642 15.53 18.47 16.78
CA ALA A 642 16.35 17.38 17.28
C ALA A 642 15.54 16.42 18.16
N GLY A 643 15.59 15.13 17.82
CA GLY A 643 14.89 14.09 18.56
C GLY A 643 13.40 13.90 18.25
N PHE A 644 12.77 14.75 17.43
CA PHE A 644 11.40 14.58 16.98
C PHE A 644 11.36 13.98 15.56
N PRO A 645 10.61 12.90 15.33
CA PRO A 645 10.54 12.28 14.01
C PRO A 645 9.84 13.19 13.00
N SER A 646 10.29 13.15 11.76
CA SER A 646 9.59 13.72 10.60
C SER A 646 9.72 12.79 9.41
N TRP A 647 8.74 12.83 8.52
CA TRP A 647 8.71 12.08 7.28
C TRP A 647 8.77 13.07 6.12
N TYR A 648 9.44 12.70 5.04
CA TYR A 648 9.59 13.57 3.86
C TYR A 648 9.13 12.84 2.63
N GLN A 649 8.69 13.53 1.58
CA GLN A 649 8.50 12.95 0.25
C GLN A 649 9.17 13.86 -0.76
N VAL A 650 9.94 13.31 -1.72
CA VAL A 650 10.41 14.09 -2.86
C VAL A 650 9.92 13.43 -4.14
N ARG A 651 9.14 14.17 -4.92
CA ARG A 651 8.46 13.64 -6.10
C ARG A 651 8.85 14.44 -7.34
N PRO A 652 9.53 13.84 -8.34
CA PRO A 652 9.66 14.47 -9.64
C PRO A 652 8.27 14.63 -10.28
N TYR A 653 8.11 15.70 -11.05
CA TYR A 653 6.88 15.97 -11.80
C TYR A 653 7.16 16.33 -13.26
N THR A 654 6.20 15.98 -14.11
CA THR A 654 6.30 16.17 -15.56
C THR A 654 5.73 17.50 -16.02
N SER A 655 6.05 17.93 -17.24
CA SER A 655 5.48 19.15 -17.84
C SER A 655 3.98 19.05 -18.21
N GLY A 656 3.41 17.84 -18.16
CA GLY A 656 2.14 17.50 -18.82
C GLY A 656 2.31 17.43 -20.34
N HIS A 657 1.48 16.63 -21.02
CA HIS A 657 1.68 16.29 -22.43
C HIS A 657 0.37 16.29 -23.21
N ALA A 658 0.42 16.20 -24.53
CA ALA A 658 -0.74 15.69 -25.25
C ALA A 658 -1.00 14.23 -24.81
N ASP A 659 -2.28 13.84 -24.76
CA ASP A 659 -2.69 12.44 -24.71
C ASP A 659 -2.03 11.73 -25.90
N PHE A 660 -1.30 10.66 -25.62
CA PHE A 660 -0.61 9.87 -26.63
C PHE A 660 -1.58 9.12 -27.57
N MET A 661 -2.88 9.14 -27.28
CA MET A 661 -3.97 8.69 -28.16
C MET A 661 -4.69 9.84 -28.88
N GLY A 662 -4.22 11.08 -28.74
CA GLY A 662 -4.69 12.23 -29.51
C GLY A 662 -6.02 12.84 -29.07
N ARG A 663 -6.51 12.57 -27.85
CA ARG A 663 -7.85 13.00 -27.39
C ARG A 663 -7.87 14.19 -26.43
N GLY A 664 -6.72 14.74 -26.06
CA GLY A 664 -6.65 15.89 -25.15
C GLY A 664 -5.25 16.18 -24.63
N LYS A 665 -5.15 17.03 -23.61
CA LYS A 665 -3.90 17.30 -22.88
C LYS A 665 -3.95 16.59 -21.52
N LEU A 666 -2.94 15.79 -21.23
CA LEU A 666 -2.65 15.24 -19.91
C LEU A 666 -2.05 16.32 -19.01
N ALA A 667 -2.55 16.40 -17.78
CA ALA A 667 -2.01 17.30 -16.77
C ALA A 667 -0.58 16.90 -16.37
N SER A 668 0.13 17.84 -15.74
CA SER A 668 1.36 17.52 -15.02
C SER A 668 1.04 16.53 -13.89
N ILE A 669 1.79 15.44 -13.83
CA ILE A 669 1.65 14.41 -12.80
C ILE A 669 2.96 14.27 -12.03
N GLU A 670 2.85 13.82 -10.78
CA GLU A 670 3.96 13.50 -9.90
C GLU A 670 4.26 12.00 -9.91
N SER A 671 5.50 11.63 -9.59
CA SER A 671 5.82 10.23 -9.28
C SER A 671 4.97 9.71 -8.11
N SER A 672 4.91 8.39 -7.99
CA SER A 672 4.11 7.74 -6.96
C SER A 672 4.50 8.14 -5.52
N ALA A 673 3.51 8.12 -4.64
CA ALA A 673 3.64 8.41 -3.21
C ALA A 673 4.17 7.20 -2.45
N ASP A 674 5.44 6.85 -2.63
CA ASP A 674 5.94 5.60 -2.06
C ASP A 674 6.50 5.72 -0.63
N LEU A 675 6.06 4.82 0.26
CA LEU A 675 6.52 4.64 1.63
C LEU A 675 7.84 3.84 1.72
N ALA A 676 8.21 3.04 0.71
CA ALA A 676 9.23 2.01 0.82
C ALA A 676 10.36 2.07 -0.23
N LEU A 677 10.53 3.18 -0.95
CA LEU A 677 11.68 3.36 -1.87
C LEU A 677 12.65 4.48 -1.58
N GLY A 678 12.58 5.07 -0.39
CA GLY A 678 13.37 6.26 -0.18
C GLY A 678 12.93 7.37 -1.13
N THR A 679 11.65 7.50 -1.45
CA THR A 679 11.03 8.82 -1.59
C THR A 679 10.59 9.34 -0.22
N ILE A 680 10.29 8.43 0.74
CA ILE A 680 10.20 8.73 2.17
C ILE A 680 11.46 8.35 2.93
N GLY A 681 12.11 9.35 3.52
CA GLY A 681 13.06 9.07 4.59
C GLY A 681 12.32 8.81 5.90
N GLY A 682 12.77 7.80 6.66
CA GLY A 682 12.38 7.60 8.07
C GLY A 682 11.77 6.26 8.47
N SER A 683 11.28 5.42 7.54
CA SER A 683 10.43 4.24 7.85
C SER A 683 9.24 4.59 8.78
N ASP A 684 8.56 3.60 9.37
CA ASP A 684 7.44 3.86 10.31
C ASP A 684 7.87 4.71 11.52
N SER A 685 9.15 4.72 11.89
CA SER A 685 9.70 5.50 13.00
C SER A 685 9.99 6.97 12.70
N GLY A 686 9.96 7.37 11.41
CA GLY A 686 10.36 8.70 10.96
C GLY A 686 11.87 8.98 11.03
N ILE A 687 12.30 10.05 10.36
CA ILE A 687 13.66 10.58 10.45
C ILE A 687 13.76 11.38 11.72
N VAL A 688 14.51 10.85 12.68
CA VAL A 688 14.81 11.55 13.92
C VAL A 688 16.15 12.29 13.73
N PRO A 689 16.14 13.63 13.61
CA PRO A 689 17.38 14.36 13.46
C PRO A 689 18.21 14.26 14.74
N LYS A 690 19.52 14.20 14.57
CA LYS A 690 20.52 14.16 15.63
C LYS A 690 21.61 15.17 15.36
N VAL A 691 22.14 15.81 16.38
CA VAL A 691 23.33 16.66 16.21
C VAL A 691 24.53 15.77 15.89
N PRO A 692 25.14 15.86 14.69
CA PRO A 692 26.30 15.04 14.34
C PRO A 692 27.55 15.53 15.08
N SER A 693 28.60 14.71 15.12
CA SER A 693 29.87 15.16 15.67
C SER A 693 30.50 16.25 14.79
N SER A 694 31.24 17.17 15.41
CA SER A 694 31.93 18.22 14.65
C SER A 694 33.16 18.73 15.40
N PRO A 695 34.26 19.07 14.69
CA PRO A 695 35.44 19.70 15.30
C PRO A 695 35.10 20.97 16.09
N VAL A 696 34.02 21.68 15.75
CA VAL A 696 33.58 22.87 16.51
C VAL A 696 33.15 22.50 17.93
N PHE A 697 32.52 21.34 18.12
CA PHE A 697 32.14 20.85 19.45
C PHE A 697 33.34 20.34 20.23
N ASP A 698 34.36 19.78 19.55
CA ASP A 698 35.62 19.37 20.17
C ASP A 698 36.43 20.55 20.72
N GLN A 699 36.27 21.74 20.15
CA GLN A 699 36.85 22.98 20.71
C GLN A 699 36.11 23.46 21.98
N PHE A 700 34.90 22.93 22.22
CA PHE A 700 34.03 23.19 23.36
C PHE A 700 33.70 24.68 23.56
N THR A 701 33.61 25.42 22.44
CA THR A 701 33.24 26.84 22.37
C THR A 701 31.73 27.03 22.20
N GLU A 702 31.06 26.08 21.54
CA GLU A 702 29.60 26.03 21.42
C GLU A 702 28.96 25.67 22.76
N LYS A 703 27.83 26.30 23.08
CA LYS A 703 27.12 26.04 24.33
C LYS A 703 26.45 24.67 24.30
N VAL A 704 26.72 23.85 25.31
CA VAL A 704 25.97 22.62 25.58
C VAL A 704 24.51 22.98 25.86
N ARG A 705 23.58 22.23 25.27
CA ARG A 705 22.13 22.41 25.49
C ARG A 705 21.52 21.13 26.02
N VAL A 706 20.47 21.29 26.81
CA VAL A 706 19.62 20.18 27.28
C VAL A 706 18.24 20.38 26.67
N VAL A 707 17.72 19.36 25.98
CA VAL A 707 16.44 19.43 25.26
C VAL A 707 15.60 18.16 25.41
N PRO A 708 14.27 18.26 25.58
CA PRO A 708 13.52 19.49 25.84
C PRO A 708 13.84 20.03 27.23
N ASN A 709 13.81 21.35 27.38
CA ASN A 709 14.01 22.01 28.65
C ASN A 709 13.08 23.24 28.73
N PRO A 710 11.98 23.19 29.51
CA PRO A 710 11.63 22.11 30.45
C PRO A 710 11.16 20.83 29.75
N PHE A 711 11.42 19.69 30.39
CA PHE A 711 10.76 18.42 30.06
C PHE A 711 9.39 18.36 30.73
N ARG A 712 8.36 17.91 30.00
CA ARG A 712 6.99 17.81 30.50
C ARG A 712 6.31 16.57 29.92
N VAL A 713 5.86 15.66 30.78
CA VAL A 713 5.38 14.33 30.36
C VAL A 713 4.04 14.39 29.62
N ASP A 714 3.18 15.34 29.95
CA ASP A 714 1.85 15.55 29.37
C ASP A 714 1.83 16.52 28.17
N ASP A 715 3.00 16.97 27.70
CA ASP A 715 3.13 17.87 26.55
C ASP A 715 3.95 17.20 25.43
N PRO A 716 3.32 16.73 24.34
CA PRO A 716 3.98 16.12 23.19
C PRO A 716 5.06 16.97 22.53
N ALA A 717 5.04 18.30 22.69
CA ALA A 717 6.09 19.18 22.19
C ALA A 717 7.31 19.28 23.12
N ARG A 718 7.20 18.74 24.34
CA ARG A 718 8.22 18.76 25.42
C ARG A 718 8.51 17.36 25.98
N THR A 719 8.21 16.31 25.21
CA THR A 719 8.60 14.92 25.46
C THR A 719 8.94 14.21 24.16
N TYR A 720 9.77 13.17 24.21
CA TYR A 720 10.09 12.34 23.04
C TYR A 720 9.24 11.07 23.09
N THR A 721 8.04 11.09 22.50
CA THR A 721 7.17 9.89 22.33
C THR A 721 6.94 9.14 23.65
N ASP A 722 6.41 9.83 24.67
CA ASP A 722 6.13 9.29 26.01
C ASP A 722 7.32 8.66 26.74
N LYS A 723 8.55 8.91 26.26
CA LYS A 723 9.77 8.50 26.94
C LYS A 723 10.23 9.60 27.89
N GLN A 724 10.54 9.22 29.12
CA GLN A 724 11.19 10.08 30.12
C GLN A 724 12.67 10.29 29.76
N THR A 725 12.91 10.99 28.64
CA THR A 725 14.24 11.18 28.08
C THR A 725 14.49 12.66 27.80
N ILE A 726 15.68 13.12 28.14
CA ILE A 726 16.24 14.40 27.67
C ILE A 726 17.52 14.12 26.88
N ARG A 727 18.00 15.09 26.09
CA ARG A 727 19.24 14.97 25.33
C ARG A 727 20.18 16.11 25.67
N PHE A 728 21.45 15.79 25.79
CA PHE A 728 22.53 16.76 25.78
C PHE A 728 23.04 16.91 24.36
N THR A 729 23.08 18.13 23.82
CA THR A 729 23.54 18.41 22.46
C THR A 729 24.73 19.37 22.47
N ASN A 730 25.43 19.44 21.33
CA ASN A 730 26.68 20.19 21.14
C ASN A 730 27.82 19.66 22.03
N LEU A 731 27.86 18.33 22.21
CA LEU A 731 28.88 17.66 22.99
C LEU A 731 30.16 17.47 22.17
N PRO A 732 31.36 17.65 22.77
CA PRO A 732 32.60 17.14 22.20
C PRO A 732 32.49 15.63 21.99
N ARG A 733 33.14 15.08 20.95
CA ARG A 733 33.10 13.62 20.63
C ARG A 733 33.39 12.72 21.82
N ARG A 734 34.19 13.21 22.76
CA ARG A 734 34.43 12.57 24.05
C ARG A 734 34.22 13.55 25.19
N SER A 735 33.29 13.25 26.10
CA SER A 735 33.03 14.07 27.29
C SER A 735 32.41 13.27 28.44
N GLN A 736 32.55 13.78 29.66
CA GLN A 736 31.86 13.27 30.85
C GLN A 736 30.72 14.23 31.22
N ILE A 737 29.54 13.67 31.53
CA ILE A 737 28.34 14.41 31.92
C ILE A 737 27.97 13.99 33.34
N ASP A 738 27.90 14.97 34.24
CA ASP A 738 27.46 14.79 35.63
C ASP A 738 26.14 15.56 35.87
N ILE A 739 25.21 14.95 36.60
CA ILE A 739 23.92 15.55 36.99
C ILE A 739 23.84 15.65 38.52
N TYR A 740 23.32 16.78 39.00
CA TYR A 740 23.19 17.11 40.42
C TYR A 740 21.76 17.54 40.75
N ASP A 741 21.32 17.25 41.97
CA ASP A 741 20.07 17.78 42.52
C ASP A 741 20.26 19.18 43.13
N VAL A 742 19.17 19.72 43.70
CA VAL A 742 19.18 21.05 44.36
C VAL A 742 20.06 21.14 45.60
N THR A 743 20.45 20.01 46.20
CA THR A 743 21.37 19.97 47.34
C THR A 743 22.84 20.02 46.90
N GLY A 744 23.10 19.90 45.59
CA GLY A 744 24.44 19.76 45.02
C GLY A 744 24.99 18.34 45.11
N GLN A 745 24.16 17.35 45.50
CA GLN A 745 24.53 15.95 45.44
C GLN A 745 24.53 15.49 43.99
N ARG A 746 25.62 14.84 43.56
CA ARG A 746 25.69 14.21 42.24
C ARG A 746 24.83 12.95 42.23
N ILE A 747 23.83 12.92 41.37
CA ILE A 747 22.86 11.82 41.25
C ILE A 747 23.17 10.89 40.07
N TRP A 748 23.87 11.38 39.04
CA TRP A 748 24.18 10.57 37.87
C TRP A 748 25.47 11.02 37.17
N THR A 749 26.19 10.06 36.59
CA THR A 749 27.35 10.30 35.71
C THR A 749 27.29 9.34 34.52
N PHE A 750 27.54 9.86 33.32
CA PHE A 750 27.67 9.08 32.09
C PHE A 750 28.64 9.77 31.13
N PHE A 751 28.98 9.07 30.06
CA PHE A 751 29.98 9.53 29.08
C PHE A 751 29.36 9.57 27.71
N HIS A 752 29.78 10.57 26.94
CA HIS A 752 29.60 10.59 25.50
C HIS A 752 30.92 10.19 24.86
N ASP A 753 30.90 9.15 24.02
CA ASP A 753 32.07 8.63 23.29
C ASP A 753 31.62 8.19 21.89
N SER A 754 31.53 9.15 20.97
CA SER A 754 31.05 8.91 19.61
C SER A 754 31.84 9.70 18.58
N LEU A 755 32.31 9.00 17.55
CA LEU A 755 32.96 9.65 16.40
C LEU A 755 31.97 10.33 15.45
N THR A 756 30.68 9.99 15.52
CA THR A 756 29.65 10.42 14.57
C THR A 756 28.53 11.23 15.20
N SER A 757 28.37 11.20 16.53
CA SER A 757 27.36 11.98 17.26
C SER A 757 27.98 13.15 18.02
N GLY A 758 27.25 14.26 18.11
CA GLY A 758 27.50 15.41 19.00
C GLY A 758 26.39 15.56 20.04
N GLU A 759 25.62 14.50 20.27
CA GLU A 759 24.57 14.42 21.29
C GLU A 759 24.55 13.07 22.02
N GLU A 760 24.01 13.08 23.24
CA GLU A 760 23.82 11.89 24.07
C GLU A 760 22.43 11.93 24.74
N PRO A 761 21.58 10.90 24.54
CA PRO A 761 20.33 10.78 25.27
C PRO A 761 20.55 10.34 26.73
N TYR A 762 19.74 10.88 27.63
CA TYR A 762 19.67 10.49 29.03
C TYR A 762 18.24 10.13 29.40
N ILE A 763 18.03 8.87 29.75
CA ILE A 763 16.78 8.40 30.37
C ILE A 763 16.81 8.89 31.81
N GLN A 764 15.78 9.60 32.26
CA GLN A 764 15.72 10.36 33.52
C GLN A 764 15.68 9.44 34.76
N LEU A 765 16.78 8.72 35.01
CA LEU A 765 16.96 7.78 36.11
C LEU A 765 17.97 8.33 37.13
N SER A 766 17.68 8.21 38.42
CA SER A 766 18.57 8.67 39.49
C SER A 766 19.64 7.64 39.90
N GLU A 767 19.67 6.43 39.31
CA GLU A 767 20.59 5.35 39.69
C GLU A 767 20.80 4.31 38.56
N ASN A 768 22.07 3.97 38.27
CA ASN A 768 22.43 3.13 37.12
C ASN A 768 22.40 1.65 37.51
N ARG A 769 21.36 0.91 37.13
CA ARG A 769 21.34 -0.55 37.24
C ARG A 769 21.50 -1.19 35.85
N PRO A 770 22.18 -2.36 35.74
CA PRO A 770 22.50 -3.01 34.46
C PRO A 770 21.33 -3.32 33.51
N SER A 771 20.09 -3.11 33.95
CA SER A 771 18.85 -3.40 33.21
C SER A 771 18.02 -2.15 32.85
N ASN A 772 18.57 -0.93 32.93
CA ASN A 772 17.80 0.33 32.84
C ASN A 772 16.64 0.42 33.87
N PHE A 773 16.78 -0.28 35.01
CA PHE A 773 15.90 -0.16 36.15
C PHE A 773 16.50 0.82 37.14
N GLY A 774 15.92 2.01 37.28
CA GLY A 774 16.29 2.97 38.32
C GLY A 774 15.06 3.73 38.79
N SER A 775 15.16 4.38 39.94
CA SER A 775 14.13 5.33 40.34
C SER A 775 14.08 6.48 39.34
N ALA A 776 12.87 6.81 38.84
CA ALA A 776 12.69 7.96 37.97
C ALA A 776 13.01 9.25 38.74
N MET A 777 13.57 10.24 38.04
CA MET A 777 13.76 11.56 38.62
C MET A 777 12.42 12.18 38.99
N LEU A 778 12.36 12.82 40.16
CA LEU A 778 11.16 13.53 40.60
C LEU A 778 11.03 14.87 39.83
N PRO A 779 9.81 15.42 39.72
CA PRO A 779 9.64 16.77 39.20
C PRO A 779 10.45 17.78 40.03
N GLY A 780 11.23 18.62 39.36
CA GLY A 780 12.17 19.51 40.04
C GLY A 780 13.24 20.10 39.13
N ILE A 781 14.02 21.02 39.70
CA ILE A 781 15.18 21.65 39.05
C ILE A 781 16.41 20.80 39.30
N TYR A 782 17.18 20.56 38.25
CA TYR A 782 18.44 19.82 38.29
C TYR A 782 19.56 20.63 37.64
N PHE A 783 20.79 20.35 38.06
CA PHE A 783 21.99 20.99 37.54
C PHE A 783 22.82 19.96 36.77
N TRP A 784 23.50 20.41 35.73
CA TRP A 784 24.38 19.56 34.93
C TRP A 784 25.75 20.18 34.75
N LYS A 785 26.76 19.34 34.57
CA LYS A 785 28.14 19.72 34.29
C LYS A 785 28.71 18.78 33.22
N VAL A 786 29.19 19.34 32.12
CA VAL A 786 29.89 18.60 31.06
C VAL A 786 31.37 18.97 31.09
N THR A 787 32.23 17.95 31.12
CA THR A 787 33.69 18.08 31.07
C THR A 787 34.19 17.50 29.76
N SER A 788 34.88 18.28 28.95
CA SER A 788 35.45 17.79 27.70
C SER A 788 36.66 16.88 27.95
N LEU A 789 36.71 15.77 27.20
CA LEU A 789 37.82 14.81 27.20
C LEU A 789 38.56 14.79 25.83
N MET A 790 38.30 15.78 24.97
CA MET A 790 38.99 15.98 23.70
C MET A 790 40.31 16.71 23.90
N LYS A 791 41.33 16.43 23.06
CA LYS A 791 42.68 17.00 23.21
C LYS A 791 42.68 18.53 23.17
N GLU A 792 41.82 19.11 22.33
CA GLU A 792 41.73 20.53 22.01
C GLU A 792 41.06 21.35 23.14
N SER A 793 40.29 20.69 24.01
CA SER A 793 39.51 21.33 25.07
C SER A 793 39.55 20.57 26.39
N MET A 794 40.54 19.70 26.57
CA MET A 794 40.68 18.78 27.69
C MET A 794 40.47 19.50 29.04
N GLY A 795 39.54 18.99 29.84
CA GLY A 795 39.25 19.52 31.18
C GLY A 795 38.46 20.83 31.21
N LYS A 796 38.13 21.45 30.07
CA LYS A 796 37.19 22.58 30.04
C LYS A 796 35.79 22.10 30.46
N ILE A 797 35.06 22.99 31.13
CA ILE A 797 33.75 22.69 31.73
C ILE A 797 32.70 23.67 31.21
N GLN A 798 31.50 23.15 30.94
CA GLN A 798 30.27 23.91 30.85
C GLN A 798 29.23 23.35 31.81
N ASN A 799 28.34 24.20 32.32
CA ASN A 799 27.30 23.81 33.26
C ASN A 799 26.01 24.59 33.00
N GLY A 800 24.92 24.12 33.61
CA GLY A 800 23.61 24.77 33.51
C GLY A 800 22.53 24.01 34.27
N THR A 801 21.28 24.30 33.95
CA THR A 801 20.10 23.71 34.61
C THR A 801 19.14 23.07 33.62
N PHE A 802 18.35 22.11 34.09
CA PHE A 802 17.12 21.66 33.42
C PHE A 802 16.00 21.42 34.43
N LEU A 803 14.76 21.47 33.94
CA LEU A 803 13.55 21.34 34.75
C LEU A 803 12.69 20.16 34.26
N ILE A 804 12.26 19.30 35.18
CA ILE A 804 11.30 18.22 34.96
C ILE A 804 9.95 18.63 35.55
N ILE A 805 8.88 18.59 34.74
CA ILE A 805 7.50 18.90 35.12
C ILE A 805 6.65 17.64 34.93
N LYS A 806 5.73 17.39 35.88
CA LYS A 806 4.73 16.33 35.79
C LYS A 806 3.47 16.81 35.08
#